data_AF-A0AA38NL64-F1
#
_entry.id   AF-A0AA38NL64-F1
#
_cell.length_a   1.000
_cell.length_b   1.000
_cell.length_c   1.000
_cell.angle_alpha   90.00
_cell.angle_beta   90.00
_cell.angle_gamma   90.00
#
_symmetry.space_group_name_H-M   'P 1'
#
loop_
_entity.id
_entity.type
_entity.pdbx_description
1 polymer ?
#
loop_
_entity_poly.entity_id
_entity_poly.type
_entity_poly.pdbx_seq_one_letter_code
_entity_poly.pdbx_strand_id
1 'polypeptide(L)'
;MNSGYIRSGYLPVNPLVNRILIALDTVELYHNLFMRCPRLGIQPFVRAVCDLQGARFKNNLSVQFSSAYDLYCRLKQLTRSKVLEALGRTTPNWRMLNSCPSCQYEVKDEPTLPIRMLLAIDGNNSLKRFQRRERSLEGQELGPEKEREDHRTGGGDYFLSPEQANLWEESQWHRWPGWTPREASVKVPCEDRWSNMKESKTNRSFGHFDVNGIFGAFCRHSFTIVFLDMIRSGEQAKYMLALLYHFMAAWSLGVAYDIACGMIDKIIRSPLAEVAQNERLQMLIGLLHGYAHNRLCQLSFLMLYIHGAGIEDLEVCERYFSHSNALAPVTRYMSKFRRRQAISNYAYHRDNFETYHNLSRFLYSNYKQALGIILRAKDTSRVLISVGITDINCASSWLEEERRYLETRGKTPEDETLKSSYYLTLVKLLECQKCLMRARKTFRQVDLGQLSDNTREQDGLYLTERQMVNAQEMEAKLLLDVQSLEERLNLRRVQRWTQDSEEWRKAKEMVDTAQYRRALDRLEGLIVARIFELSKMNVAGTGYKMRQHIGDAMKKRSKTILSALEDYNQAAAALNPPRKLLNWDDVLNYTYLSEFDFLRDSDTDVLSKPWAKPAAREALSELFKLLRAGEELERLHVEIKRLVTYMKEEEEYIRGMVRKVQNSDPRLAYQIWKHGHERRRFNEVHRLRLRSIQQLKGFSPADAHFFEPGVGIRRQSVLGDEGIDEDWQDGVQDADSDESEGEDEEAEADERAEAVLAIANDSV
;
A
#
# COMPACT_ATOMS: atom_id res chain seq x y z
N MET A 1 22.08 41.04 8.91
CA MET A 1 21.93 41.00 7.43
C MET A 1 21.50 42.38 6.97
N ASN A 2 22.22 43.02 6.05
CA ASN A 2 21.95 44.41 5.68
C ASN A 2 20.66 44.49 4.84
N SER A 3 19.56 44.93 5.45
CA SER A 3 18.22 44.92 4.83
C SER A 3 18.14 45.76 3.55
N GLY A 4 19.09 46.69 3.35
CA GLY A 4 19.25 47.47 2.13
C GLY A 4 19.43 46.62 0.88
N TYR A 5 20.24 45.56 0.91
CA TYR A 5 20.49 44.73 -0.29
C TYR A 5 19.24 44.02 -0.78
N ILE A 6 18.44 43.46 0.14
CA ILE A 6 17.20 42.76 -0.21
C ILE A 6 16.18 43.75 -0.77
N ARG A 7 16.08 44.96 -0.20
CA ARG A 7 15.22 46.03 -0.72
C ARG A 7 15.64 46.48 -2.13
N SER A 8 16.93 46.43 -2.44
CA SER A 8 17.47 46.69 -3.78
C SER A 8 17.37 45.49 -4.73
N GLY A 9 16.74 44.38 -4.33
CA GLY A 9 16.56 43.20 -5.20
C GLY A 9 17.74 42.24 -5.23
N TYR A 10 18.61 42.24 -4.20
CA TYR A 10 19.79 41.37 -4.14
C TYR A 10 19.85 40.53 -2.86
N LEU A 11 20.29 39.28 -3.01
CA LEU A 11 20.52 38.35 -1.93
C LEU A 11 22.02 38.26 -1.58
N PRO A 12 22.38 38.44 -0.30
CA PRO A 12 23.73 38.20 0.17
C PRO A 12 24.04 36.70 0.20
N VAL A 13 25.29 36.37 -0.11
CA VAL A 13 25.79 34.99 -0.13
C VAL A 13 26.39 34.57 1.21
N ASN A 14 26.86 35.53 2.01
CA ASN A 14 27.46 35.30 3.32
C ASN A 14 27.02 36.41 4.28
N PRO A 15 26.53 36.07 5.50
CA PRO A 15 26.04 37.08 6.45
C PRO A 15 27.13 38.02 7.00
N LEU A 16 28.40 37.63 6.95
CA LEU A 16 29.54 38.34 7.55
C LEU A 16 30.34 39.18 6.53
N VAL A 17 30.52 38.69 5.30
CA VAL A 17 31.32 39.36 4.26
C VAL A 17 30.59 39.34 2.92
N ASN A 18 30.00 40.48 2.54
CA ASN A 18 29.21 40.63 1.33
C ASN A 18 30.06 41.14 0.15
N ARG A 19 30.95 40.30 -0.40
CA ARG A 19 31.70 40.63 -1.63
C ARG A 19 30.95 40.31 -2.93
N ILE A 20 29.94 39.45 -2.85
CA ILE A 20 29.15 38.99 -3.99
C ILE A 20 27.68 39.03 -3.59
N LEU A 21 26.87 39.61 -4.48
CA LEU A 21 25.42 39.69 -4.37
C LEU A 21 24.81 38.99 -5.58
N ILE A 22 23.69 38.30 -5.36
CA ILE A 22 22.97 37.60 -6.43
C ILE A 22 21.60 38.25 -6.58
N ALA A 23 21.21 38.60 -7.80
CA ALA A 23 19.91 39.20 -8.05
C ALA A 23 18.78 38.24 -7.63
N LEU A 24 17.78 38.77 -6.91
CA LEU A 24 16.63 38.02 -6.40
C LEU A 24 15.87 37.36 -7.56
N ASP A 25 15.67 38.09 -8.65
CA ASP A 25 14.97 37.58 -9.85
C ASP A 25 15.68 36.39 -10.47
N THR A 26 17.03 36.34 -10.44
CA THR A 26 17.79 35.19 -10.92
C THR A 26 17.57 33.96 -10.05
N VAL A 27 17.47 34.15 -8.72
CA VAL A 27 17.19 33.06 -7.78
C VAL A 27 15.73 32.60 -7.88
N GLU A 28 14.79 33.52 -8.08
CA GLU A 28 13.37 33.20 -8.34
C GLU A 28 13.18 32.46 -9.67
N LEU A 29 13.89 32.88 -10.73
CA LEU A 29 13.91 32.18 -12.02
C LEU A 29 14.40 30.74 -11.84
N TYR A 30 15.53 30.54 -11.16
CA TYR A 30 16.02 29.19 -10.85
C TYR A 30 15.00 28.39 -10.07
N HIS A 31 14.38 28.97 -9.04
CA HIS A 31 13.35 28.29 -8.25
C HIS A 31 12.22 27.76 -9.13
N ASN A 32 11.63 28.63 -9.96
CA ASN A 32 10.51 28.27 -10.82
C ASN A 32 10.92 27.24 -11.89
N LEU A 33 12.12 27.37 -12.48
CA LEU A 33 12.67 26.38 -13.41
C LEU A 33 12.89 25.03 -12.74
N PHE A 34 13.45 25.02 -11.53
CA PHE A 34 13.70 23.79 -10.77
C PHE A 34 12.39 23.10 -10.37
N MET A 35 11.34 23.84 -10.03
CA MET A 35 10.03 23.25 -9.73
C MET A 35 9.37 22.60 -10.96
N ARG A 36 9.59 23.14 -12.17
CA ARG A 36 9.06 22.59 -13.43
C ARG A 36 9.96 21.50 -14.02
N CYS A 37 11.28 21.63 -13.86
CA CYS A 37 12.30 20.72 -14.36
C CYS A 37 13.31 20.41 -13.24
N PRO A 38 12.97 19.50 -12.31
CA PRO A 38 13.81 19.19 -11.15
C PRO A 38 15.13 18.49 -11.47
N ARG A 39 15.40 18.20 -12.76
CA ARG A 39 16.71 17.73 -13.24
C ARG A 39 17.72 18.87 -13.36
N LEU A 40 17.26 20.13 -13.44
CA LEU A 40 18.14 21.29 -13.55
C LEU A 40 18.80 21.60 -12.20
N GLY A 41 19.99 21.06 -11.96
CA GLY A 41 20.77 21.38 -10.77
C GLY A 41 21.32 22.82 -10.79
N ILE A 42 21.78 23.30 -9.62
CA ILE A 42 22.37 24.65 -9.48
C ILE A 42 23.56 24.86 -10.40
N GLN A 43 24.47 23.89 -10.51
CA GLN A 43 25.68 24.04 -11.31
C GLN A 43 25.42 24.29 -12.80
N PRO A 44 24.62 23.48 -13.52
CA PRO A 44 24.31 23.77 -14.92
C PRO A 44 23.58 25.11 -15.08
N PHE A 45 22.69 25.49 -14.15
CA PHE A 45 22.06 26.81 -14.17
C PHE A 45 23.08 27.95 -14.03
N VAL A 46 23.98 27.88 -13.05
CA VAL A 46 25.02 28.90 -12.83
C VAL A 46 26.00 28.97 -13.99
N ARG A 47 26.32 27.84 -14.64
CA ARG A 47 27.12 27.83 -15.88
C ARG A 47 26.41 28.61 -17.00
N ALA A 48 25.12 28.36 -17.22
CA ALA A 48 24.35 29.11 -18.20
C ALA A 48 24.31 30.62 -17.88
N VAL A 49 24.19 31.00 -16.62
CA VAL A 49 24.29 32.42 -16.21
C VAL A 49 25.68 32.99 -16.50
N CYS A 50 26.76 32.24 -16.28
CA CYS A 50 28.12 32.67 -16.63
C CYS A 50 28.28 32.87 -18.15
N ASP A 51 27.78 31.93 -18.95
CA ASP A 51 27.82 32.02 -20.42
C ASP A 51 27.06 33.25 -20.92
N LEU A 52 25.87 33.53 -20.36
CA LEU A 52 25.09 34.74 -20.66
C LEU A 52 25.82 36.05 -20.30
N GLN A 53 26.65 36.02 -19.26
CA GLN A 53 27.42 37.18 -18.81
C GLN A 53 28.79 37.30 -19.51
N GLY A 54 29.15 36.36 -20.39
CA GLY A 54 30.50 36.28 -20.97
C GLY A 54 31.59 36.02 -19.93
N ALA A 55 31.23 35.44 -18.78
CA ALA A 55 32.12 35.22 -17.65
C ALA A 55 32.58 33.76 -17.59
N ARG A 56 33.82 33.52 -17.15
CA ARG A 56 34.31 32.17 -16.89
C ARG A 56 33.67 31.58 -15.63
N PHE A 57 33.08 30.39 -15.76
CA PHE A 57 32.58 29.62 -14.61
C PHE A 57 33.69 29.30 -13.58
N LYS A 58 33.38 29.51 -12.30
CA LYS A 58 34.23 29.12 -11.16
C LYS A 58 33.40 28.27 -10.19
N ASN A 59 33.98 27.18 -9.67
CA ASN A 59 33.27 26.21 -8.81
C ASN A 59 32.63 26.84 -7.56
N ASN A 60 33.25 27.89 -7.01
CA ASN A 60 32.72 28.61 -5.86
C ASN A 60 31.39 29.32 -6.16
N LEU A 61 31.11 29.71 -7.41
CA LEU A 61 29.85 30.39 -7.78
C LEU A 61 28.63 29.51 -7.52
N SER A 62 28.72 28.20 -7.78
CA SER A 62 27.62 27.25 -7.47
C SER A 62 27.34 27.16 -5.97
N VAL A 63 28.40 27.18 -5.15
CA VAL A 63 28.28 27.16 -3.68
C VAL A 63 27.64 28.46 -3.20
N GLN A 64 28.10 29.58 -3.74
CA GLN A 64 27.59 30.92 -3.42
C GLN A 64 26.11 31.08 -3.81
N PHE A 65 25.75 30.64 -5.01
CA PHE A 65 24.36 30.60 -5.46
C PHE A 65 23.51 29.70 -4.57
N SER A 66 24.02 28.53 -4.19
CA SER A 66 23.31 27.63 -3.30
C SER A 66 23.04 28.25 -1.92
N SER A 67 23.96 29.05 -1.37
CA SER A 67 23.72 29.77 -0.12
C SER A 67 22.63 30.85 -0.28
N ALA A 68 22.66 31.60 -1.38
CA ALA A 68 21.60 32.57 -1.68
C ALA A 68 20.24 31.89 -1.90
N TYR A 69 20.22 30.72 -2.54
CA TYR A 69 19.01 29.93 -2.75
C TYR A 69 18.42 29.38 -1.44
N ASP A 70 19.26 28.90 -0.51
CA ASP A 70 18.81 28.48 0.82
C ASP A 70 18.15 29.66 1.57
N LEU A 71 18.74 30.85 1.49
CA LEU A 71 18.18 32.08 2.07
C LEU A 71 16.84 32.44 1.41
N TYR A 72 16.76 32.39 0.09
CA TYR A 72 15.52 32.62 -0.66
C TYR A 72 14.41 31.67 -0.23
N CYS A 73 14.70 30.36 -0.17
CA CYS A 73 13.74 29.36 0.29
C CYS A 73 13.27 29.62 1.72
N ARG A 74 14.19 30.03 2.62
CA ARG A 74 13.84 30.40 3.99
C ARG A 74 12.95 31.64 4.05
N LEU A 75 13.23 32.67 3.26
CA LEU A 75 12.39 33.88 3.18
C LEU A 75 10.98 33.54 2.67
N LYS A 76 10.87 32.68 1.64
CA LYS A 76 9.56 32.19 1.17
C LYS A 76 8.81 31.44 2.25
N GLN A 77 9.48 30.54 2.98
CA GLN A 77 8.87 29.77 4.07
C GLN A 77 8.36 30.69 5.18
N LEU A 78 9.19 31.62 5.66
CA LEU A 78 8.80 32.58 6.71
C LEU A 78 7.64 33.47 6.25
N THR A 79 7.63 33.90 4.99
CA THR A 79 6.53 34.70 4.43
C THR A 79 5.25 33.90 4.40
N ARG A 80 5.30 32.63 3.96
CA ARG A 80 4.14 31.73 3.98
C ARG A 80 3.63 31.48 5.38
N SER A 81 4.51 31.23 6.36
CA SER A 81 4.10 31.05 7.76
C SER A 81 3.33 32.24 8.29
N LYS A 82 3.78 33.48 8.03
CA LYS A 82 3.05 34.70 8.41
C LYS A 82 1.70 34.84 7.71
N VAL A 83 1.63 34.44 6.44
CA VAL A 83 0.36 34.43 5.70
C VAL A 83 -0.59 33.41 6.30
N LEU A 84 -0.14 32.19 6.60
CA LEU A 84 -0.97 31.14 7.20
C LEU A 84 -1.45 31.56 8.60
N GLU A 85 -0.61 32.20 9.40
CA GLU A 85 -0.98 32.80 10.69
C GLU A 85 -2.09 33.84 10.53
N ALA A 86 -1.94 34.77 9.58
CA ALA A 86 -2.97 35.77 9.29
C ALA A 86 -4.29 35.17 8.78
N LEU A 87 -4.24 33.96 8.20
CA LEU A 87 -5.39 33.20 7.73
C LEU A 87 -5.94 32.20 8.78
N GLY A 88 -5.37 32.16 9.99
CA GLY A 88 -5.79 31.21 11.04
C GLY A 88 -5.54 29.74 10.67
N ARG A 89 -4.47 29.46 9.91
CA ARG A 89 -4.11 28.13 9.36
C ARG A 89 -2.86 27.56 10.02
N THR A 90 -2.80 27.64 11.35
CA THR A 90 -1.62 27.31 12.15
C THR A 90 -1.81 26.10 13.06
N THR A 91 -3.00 25.49 13.06
CA THR A 91 -3.29 24.32 13.88
C THR A 91 -2.40 23.14 13.47
N PRO A 92 -2.05 22.23 14.39
CA PRO A 92 -1.29 21.02 14.03
C PRO A 92 -1.95 20.29 12.86
N ASN A 93 -1.12 19.80 11.93
CA ASN A 93 -1.57 19.07 10.75
C ASN A 93 -2.56 19.81 9.83
N TRP A 94 -2.75 21.14 9.98
CA TRP A 94 -3.75 21.90 9.21
C TRP A 94 -3.68 21.61 7.72
N ARG A 95 -2.48 21.68 7.12
CA ARG A 95 -2.30 21.43 5.68
C ARG A 95 -2.69 20.00 5.32
N MET A 96 -2.19 19.01 6.05
CA MET A 96 -2.51 17.61 5.81
C MET A 96 -4.03 17.40 5.82
N LEU A 97 -4.73 18.09 6.72
CA LEU A 97 -6.19 18.00 6.85
C LEU A 97 -6.99 18.91 5.90
N ASN A 98 -6.34 19.81 5.15
CA ASN A 98 -6.99 20.81 4.28
C ASN A 98 -6.30 20.95 2.91
N SER A 99 -5.65 19.87 2.45
CA SER A 99 -4.88 19.85 1.20
C SER A 99 -5.78 19.85 -0.04
N CYS A 100 -6.79 18.97 -0.07
CA CYS A 100 -7.66 18.74 -1.22
C CYS A 100 -9.08 19.26 -0.96
N PRO A 101 -9.56 20.26 -1.72
CA PRO A 101 -10.91 20.80 -1.52
C PRO A 101 -12.00 19.78 -1.85
N SER A 102 -11.81 18.88 -2.81
CA SER A 102 -12.82 17.86 -3.15
C SER A 102 -12.93 16.75 -2.08
N CYS A 103 -11.83 16.42 -1.39
CA CYS A 103 -11.86 15.40 -0.34
C CYS A 103 -12.26 15.93 1.03
N GLN A 104 -11.79 17.13 1.40
CA GLN A 104 -11.71 17.55 2.81
C GLN A 104 -12.58 18.77 3.15
N TYR A 105 -13.07 19.50 2.15
CA TYR A 105 -13.87 20.69 2.39
C TYR A 105 -15.35 20.31 2.52
N GLU A 106 -15.87 20.24 3.74
CA GLU A 106 -17.24 19.83 4.02
C GLU A 106 -18.28 20.86 3.60
N VAL A 107 -19.40 20.40 3.05
CA VAL A 107 -20.56 21.23 2.77
C VAL A 107 -21.74 20.75 3.62
N LYS A 108 -22.50 21.69 4.16
CA LYS A 108 -23.70 21.41 4.94
C LYS A 108 -24.70 20.61 4.10
N ASP A 109 -25.30 19.60 4.72
CA ASP A 109 -26.32 18.73 4.11
C ASP A 109 -25.78 17.96 2.88
N GLU A 110 -24.46 17.73 2.79
CA GLU A 110 -23.88 16.86 1.76
C GLU A 110 -24.21 15.39 2.03
N PRO A 111 -24.47 14.57 1.00
CA PRO A 111 -24.65 13.13 1.15
C PRO A 111 -23.47 12.45 1.85
N THR A 112 -23.76 11.49 2.73
CA THR A 112 -22.75 10.65 3.35
C THR A 112 -22.20 9.67 2.32
N LEU A 113 -20.87 9.53 2.27
CA LEU A 113 -20.21 8.57 1.40
C LEU A 113 -19.80 7.34 2.23
N PRO A 114 -20.02 6.10 1.74
CA PRO A 114 -19.63 4.88 2.45
C PRO A 114 -18.13 4.84 2.79
N ILE A 115 -17.32 5.34 1.87
CA ILE A 115 -15.91 5.65 2.11
C ILE A 115 -15.74 7.15 1.94
N ARG A 116 -15.44 7.88 3.01
CA ARG A 116 -15.38 9.35 2.92
C ARG A 116 -14.20 9.83 2.07
N MET A 117 -13.01 9.26 2.27
CA MET A 117 -11.81 9.65 1.52
C MET A 117 -11.00 8.44 1.06
N LEU A 118 -10.57 8.48 -0.21
CA LEU A 118 -9.68 7.49 -0.79
C LEU A 118 -8.23 8.00 -0.81
N LEU A 119 -7.33 7.20 -0.22
CA LEU A 119 -5.89 7.44 -0.18
C LEU A 119 -5.16 6.34 -0.95
N ALA A 120 -4.05 6.71 -1.58
CA ALA A 120 -3.05 5.79 -2.07
C ALA A 120 -1.76 6.02 -1.28
N ILE A 121 -1.15 4.94 -0.79
CA ILE A 121 0.11 4.97 -0.05
C ILE A 121 1.11 4.00 -0.67
N ASP A 122 2.38 4.41 -0.74
CA ASP A 122 3.44 3.54 -1.24
C ASP A 122 4.84 4.10 -0.91
N GLY A 123 5.86 3.23 -0.99
CA GLY A 123 7.26 3.59 -0.91
C GLY A 123 7.91 3.86 -2.27
N ASN A 124 8.84 4.82 -2.30
CA ASN A 124 9.61 5.15 -3.48
C ASN A 124 11.12 5.15 -3.18
N ASN A 125 11.77 4.10 -3.70
CA ASN A 125 13.21 3.87 -3.55
C ASN A 125 14.09 4.69 -4.54
N SER A 126 13.51 5.57 -5.36
CA SER A 126 14.28 6.38 -6.32
C SER A 126 14.95 7.59 -5.66
N LEU A 127 14.32 8.15 -4.63
CA LEU A 127 14.76 9.37 -3.93
C LEU A 127 15.79 9.08 -2.83
N LYS A 128 16.69 8.12 -3.06
CA LYS A 128 17.79 7.77 -2.16
C LYS A 128 18.71 8.96 -1.88
N ARG A 129 19.32 8.97 -0.69
CA ARG A 129 20.37 9.91 -0.28
C ARG A 129 21.61 9.15 0.16
N PHE A 130 22.77 9.53 -0.37
CA PHE A 130 24.04 8.96 0.08
C PHE A 130 24.42 9.50 1.45
N GLN A 131 24.92 8.62 2.31
CA GLN A 131 25.62 9.04 3.51
C GLN A 131 26.97 9.65 3.09
N ARG A 132 27.27 10.86 3.57
CA ARG A 132 28.58 11.49 3.31
C ARG A 132 29.60 10.93 4.29
N ARG A 133 30.50 10.07 3.79
CA ARG A 133 31.58 9.46 4.58
C ARG A 133 32.95 9.78 3.97
N GLU A 134 33.99 9.69 4.79
CA GLU A 134 35.36 9.74 4.29
C GLU A 134 35.70 8.53 3.42
N ARG A 135 36.60 8.75 2.46
CA ARG A 135 37.08 7.69 1.57
C ARG A 135 38.13 6.88 2.34
N SER A 136 37.88 5.60 2.59
CA SER A 136 38.91 4.72 3.17
C SER A 136 40.08 4.58 2.20
N LEU A 137 41.30 4.57 2.75
CA LEU A 137 42.54 4.34 2.02
C LEU A 137 42.65 2.90 1.48
N GLU A 138 41.88 1.96 2.04
CA GLU A 138 41.97 0.51 1.73
C GLU A 138 40.77 -0.03 0.93
N GLY A 139 39.86 0.84 0.49
CA GLY A 139 38.85 0.52 -0.53
C GLY A 139 37.72 -0.44 -0.14
N GLN A 140 37.73 -1.07 1.04
CA GLN A 140 36.70 -2.03 1.46
C GLN A 140 35.78 -1.56 2.60
N GLU A 141 36.18 -0.61 3.45
CA GLU A 141 35.33 -0.04 4.51
C GLU A 141 35.01 1.44 4.26
N LEU A 142 33.82 1.90 4.66
CA LEU A 142 33.47 3.32 4.57
C LEU A 142 34.01 4.05 5.79
N GLY A 143 34.75 5.14 5.58
CA GLY A 143 35.31 5.96 6.68
C GLY A 143 34.24 6.66 7.55
N PRO A 144 34.64 7.44 8.56
CA PRO A 144 33.71 8.13 9.45
C PRO A 144 32.78 9.09 8.69
N GLU A 145 31.64 9.41 9.31
CA GLU A 145 30.68 10.38 8.75
C GLU A 145 31.31 11.76 8.67
N LYS A 146 31.25 12.36 7.47
CA LYS A 146 31.84 13.67 7.13
C LYS A 146 30.75 14.74 6.99
N GLU A 147 29.51 14.43 7.32
CA GLU A 147 28.43 15.41 7.24
C GLU A 147 28.53 16.38 8.42
N ARG A 148 28.61 17.68 8.11
CA ARG A 148 28.53 18.72 9.12
C ARG A 148 27.12 18.68 9.72
N GLU A 149 27.05 18.73 11.05
CA GLU A 149 25.79 18.82 11.76
C GLU A 149 24.99 20.05 11.30
N ASP A 150 23.71 19.83 10.97
CA ASP A 150 22.77 20.84 10.49
C ASP A 150 21.46 20.68 11.23
N HIS A 151 21.22 21.52 12.24
CA HIS A 151 20.02 21.47 13.08
C HIS A 151 18.75 21.93 12.36
N ARG A 152 18.85 22.41 11.11
CA ARG A 152 17.68 22.85 10.37
C ARG A 152 16.85 21.66 9.90
N THR A 153 15.56 21.69 10.16
CA THR A 153 14.60 20.71 9.63
C THR A 153 14.05 21.20 8.29
N GLY A 154 14.25 20.39 7.26
CA GLY A 154 13.63 20.60 5.95
C GLY A 154 12.32 19.81 5.87
N GLY A 155 11.44 20.16 4.94
CA GLY A 155 10.21 19.41 4.70
C GLY A 155 8.93 20.14 5.14
N GLY A 156 9.01 21.00 6.15
CA GLY A 156 7.84 21.72 6.66
C GLY A 156 6.72 20.77 7.07
N ASP A 157 5.49 21.16 6.77
CA ASP A 157 4.27 20.39 7.00
C ASP A 157 4.00 19.28 5.96
N TYR A 158 4.96 19.01 5.06
CA TYR A 158 4.89 17.90 4.11
C TYR A 158 5.56 16.63 4.61
N PHE A 159 6.36 16.68 5.68
CA PHE A 159 7.08 15.52 6.22
C PHE A 159 6.69 15.27 7.67
N LEU A 160 6.44 14.01 8.01
CA LEU A 160 6.47 13.58 9.41
C LEU A 160 7.92 13.46 9.89
N SER A 161 8.11 13.67 11.19
CA SER A 161 9.40 13.50 11.82
C SER A 161 9.79 12.01 11.90
N PRO A 162 11.08 11.66 11.88
CA PRO A 162 11.53 10.30 12.13
C PRO A 162 11.04 9.75 13.48
N GLU A 163 11.00 10.61 14.50
CA GLU A 163 10.58 10.27 15.85
C GLU A 163 9.11 9.82 15.85
N GLN A 164 8.23 10.59 15.17
CA GLN A 164 6.82 10.22 14.99
C GLN A 164 6.67 8.85 14.31
N ALA A 165 7.47 8.56 13.28
CA ALA A 165 7.42 7.27 12.59
C ALA A 165 7.93 6.10 13.45
N ASN A 166 8.96 6.35 14.27
CA ASN A 166 9.61 5.32 15.07
C ASN A 166 8.76 4.85 16.25
N LEU A 167 7.82 5.68 16.75
CA LEU A 167 6.82 5.26 17.75
C LEU A 167 5.96 4.07 17.28
N TRP A 168 5.87 3.85 15.97
CA TRP A 168 5.09 2.79 15.35
C TRP A 168 5.90 1.55 14.99
N GLU A 169 7.17 1.50 15.36
CA GLU A 169 7.93 0.26 15.31
C GLU A 169 7.33 -0.78 16.25
N GLU A 170 7.25 -2.04 15.81
CA GLU A 170 6.67 -3.14 16.59
C GLU A 170 7.37 -3.32 17.95
N SER A 171 8.66 -3.02 18.01
CA SER A 171 9.44 -3.02 19.26
C SER A 171 8.99 -1.97 20.27
N GLN A 172 8.25 -0.94 19.85
CA GLN A 172 7.78 0.18 20.67
C GLN A 172 6.31 0.06 21.06
N TRP A 173 5.54 -0.90 20.54
CA TRP A 173 4.10 -1.01 20.78
C TRP A 173 3.72 -1.15 22.26
N HIS A 174 4.58 -1.81 23.06
CA HIS A 174 4.42 -1.93 24.51
C HIS A 174 4.39 -0.58 25.27
N ARG A 175 4.82 0.51 24.63
CA ARG A 175 4.80 1.86 25.21
C ARG A 175 3.47 2.57 25.02
N TRP A 176 2.56 2.04 24.19
CA TRP A 176 1.27 2.65 23.94
C TRP A 176 0.30 2.32 25.09
N PRO A 177 -0.35 3.34 25.70
CA PRO A 177 -1.31 3.12 26.76
C PRO A 177 -2.45 2.20 26.33
N GLY A 178 -2.84 1.27 27.22
CA GLY A 178 -3.95 0.33 26.95
C GLY A 178 -3.67 -0.73 25.88
N TRP A 179 -2.50 -0.71 25.21
CA TRP A 179 -2.17 -1.72 24.23
C TRP A 179 -1.77 -3.03 24.89
N THR A 180 -2.41 -4.11 24.48
CA THR A 180 -2.06 -5.49 24.84
C THR A 180 -1.74 -6.29 23.57
N PRO A 181 -0.82 -7.26 23.64
CA PRO A 181 -0.55 -8.15 22.52
C PRO A 181 -1.83 -8.89 22.10
N ARG A 182 -2.24 -8.73 20.84
CA ARG A 182 -3.36 -9.45 20.24
C ARG A 182 -2.82 -10.59 19.38
N GLU A 183 -3.47 -11.76 19.43
CA GLU A 183 -3.18 -12.86 18.50
C GLU A 183 -3.89 -12.63 17.17
N ALA A 184 -3.18 -12.93 16.09
CA ALA A 184 -3.71 -12.87 14.74
C ALA A 184 -4.73 -13.99 14.52
N SER A 185 -6.02 -13.66 14.38
CA SER A 185 -7.06 -14.63 14.02
C SER A 185 -7.27 -14.76 12.50
N VAL A 186 -6.73 -13.82 11.71
CA VAL A 186 -7.01 -13.72 10.27
C VAL A 186 -5.86 -14.31 9.46
N LYS A 187 -6.12 -15.42 8.78
CA LYS A 187 -5.16 -16.01 7.84
C LYS A 187 -5.01 -15.09 6.62
N VAL A 188 -3.82 -14.54 6.41
CA VAL A 188 -3.59 -13.61 5.30
C VAL A 188 -3.57 -14.39 3.99
N PRO A 189 -4.44 -14.09 3.00
CA PRO A 189 -4.54 -14.93 1.81
C PRO A 189 -3.24 -15.05 1.00
N CYS A 190 -2.35 -14.04 1.04
CA CYS A 190 -1.14 -13.96 0.20
C CYS A 190 0.20 -14.13 0.96
N GLU A 191 0.17 -14.54 2.24
CA GLU A 191 1.33 -14.52 3.16
C GLU A 191 2.58 -15.23 2.61
N ASP A 192 2.39 -16.38 1.94
CA ASP A 192 3.50 -17.19 1.40
C ASP A 192 4.25 -16.54 0.20
N ARG A 193 3.68 -15.52 -0.44
CA ARG A 193 4.24 -14.95 -1.70
C ARG A 193 5.08 -13.69 -1.51
N TRP A 194 4.89 -12.98 -0.41
CA TRP A 194 5.52 -11.68 -0.13
C TRP A 194 6.56 -11.71 0.99
N SER A 195 6.66 -12.82 1.73
CA SER A 195 7.78 -13.13 2.64
C SER A 195 9.17 -13.01 1.96
N ASN A 196 9.22 -13.02 0.63
CA ASN A 196 10.40 -12.74 -0.17
C ASN A 196 10.53 -11.28 -0.68
N MET A 197 9.97 -10.28 0.00
CA MET A 197 10.40 -8.88 -0.13
C MET A 197 11.79 -8.69 0.49
N LYS A 198 12.79 -9.29 -0.15
CA LYS A 198 14.19 -8.84 -0.26
C LYS A 198 14.82 -8.11 0.93
N GLU A 199 14.54 -8.39 2.20
CA GLU A 199 15.40 -7.88 3.28
C GLU A 199 16.86 -8.30 3.02
N SER A 200 17.06 -9.54 2.56
CA SER A 200 18.37 -10.10 2.24
C SER A 200 19.05 -9.53 0.97
N LYS A 201 18.30 -9.16 -0.09
CA LYS A 201 18.88 -8.55 -1.30
C LYS A 201 19.04 -7.03 -1.19
N THR A 202 18.27 -6.37 -0.32
CA THR A 202 18.38 -4.93 -0.08
C THR A 202 19.49 -4.62 0.93
N ASN A 203 19.80 -5.58 1.83
CA ASN A 203 20.89 -5.52 2.81
C ASN A 203 22.28 -5.22 2.24
N ARG A 204 22.62 -5.73 1.04
CA ARG A 204 23.92 -5.41 0.42
C ARG A 204 24.02 -3.99 -0.15
N SER A 205 22.91 -3.27 -0.31
CA SER A 205 22.89 -1.89 -0.85
C SER A 205 22.72 -0.80 0.22
N PHE A 206 22.35 -1.16 1.45
CA PHE A 206 22.12 -0.21 2.55
C PHE A 206 23.39 0.44 3.10
N GLY A 207 24.57 -0.16 2.90
CA GLY A 207 25.82 0.37 3.45
C GLY A 207 26.16 1.80 2.98
N HIS A 208 25.66 2.24 1.83
CA HIS A 208 26.00 3.54 1.23
C HIS A 208 24.94 4.65 1.39
N PHE A 209 23.68 4.30 1.66
CA PHE A 209 22.57 5.25 1.72
C PHE A 209 22.07 5.39 3.15
N ASP A 210 21.93 6.63 3.64
CA ASP A 210 21.31 6.86 4.95
C ASP A 210 19.77 7.02 4.83
N VAL A 211 19.29 7.51 3.69
CA VAL A 211 17.87 7.53 3.33
C VAL A 211 17.67 6.71 2.06
N ASN A 212 16.81 5.71 2.14
CA ASN A 212 16.55 4.75 1.09
C ASN A 212 15.47 5.19 0.10
N GLY A 213 14.69 6.20 0.47
CA GLY A 213 13.58 6.68 -0.33
C GLY A 213 12.65 7.57 0.46
N ILE A 214 11.42 7.70 -0.02
CA ILE A 214 10.31 8.30 0.72
C ILE A 214 9.16 7.29 0.77
N PHE A 215 8.39 7.29 1.85
CA PHE A 215 7.05 6.73 1.89
C PHE A 215 6.07 7.90 1.74
N GLY A 216 5.06 7.79 0.86
CA GLY A 216 4.16 8.90 0.57
C GLY A 216 2.69 8.49 0.62
N ALA A 217 1.83 9.42 1.06
CA ALA A 217 0.39 9.34 0.87
C ALA A 217 -0.13 10.44 -0.04
N PHE A 218 -1.12 10.08 -0.84
CA PHE A 218 -1.82 10.97 -1.75
C PHE A 218 -3.32 10.69 -1.69
N CYS A 219 -4.15 11.71 -1.83
CA CYS A 219 -5.57 11.47 -2.09
C CYS A 219 -5.80 11.01 -3.53
N ARG A 220 -6.98 10.49 -3.85
CA ARG A 220 -7.35 10.10 -5.23
C ARG A 220 -7.14 11.20 -6.28
N HIS A 221 -7.25 12.47 -5.89
CA HIS A 221 -7.00 13.63 -6.77
C HIS A 221 -5.52 14.00 -6.92
N SER A 222 -4.58 13.19 -6.38
CA SER A 222 -3.12 13.41 -6.42
C SER A 222 -2.58 14.58 -5.58
N PHE A 223 -3.34 15.08 -4.59
CA PHE A 223 -2.76 15.99 -3.60
C PHE A 223 -1.88 15.21 -2.64
N THR A 224 -0.71 15.76 -2.35
CA THR A 224 0.22 15.18 -1.39
C THR A 224 -0.33 15.32 0.02
N ILE A 225 -0.59 14.21 0.70
CA ILE A 225 -1.03 14.21 2.09
C ILE A 225 0.16 14.29 3.03
N VAL A 226 1.16 13.43 2.89
CA VAL A 226 2.39 13.51 3.71
C VAL A 226 3.50 12.63 3.13
N PHE A 227 4.75 12.92 3.51
CA PHE A 227 5.92 12.08 3.27
C PHE A 227 6.59 11.64 4.57
N LEU A 228 7.22 10.48 4.52
CA LEU A 228 8.16 10.00 5.53
C LEU A 228 9.47 9.60 4.84
N ASP A 229 10.61 9.82 5.50
CA ASP A 229 11.86 9.27 5.00
C ASP A 229 11.98 7.80 5.39
N MET A 230 12.32 6.96 4.42
CA MET A 230 12.70 5.57 4.71
C MET A 230 14.16 5.53 5.14
N ILE A 231 14.43 5.66 6.45
CA ILE A 231 15.78 5.82 6.99
C ILE A 231 16.39 4.44 7.23
N ARG A 232 17.47 4.12 6.49
CA ARG A 232 18.20 2.85 6.58
C ARG A 232 17.31 1.59 6.58
N SER A 233 16.13 1.68 5.98
CA SER A 233 15.19 0.57 5.84
C SER A 233 14.48 0.62 4.49
N GLY A 234 13.80 -0.48 4.15
CA GLY A 234 12.83 -0.49 3.04
C GLY A 234 11.46 0.01 3.50
N GLU A 235 10.42 -0.36 2.78
CA GLU A 235 9.02 -0.14 3.19
C GLU A 235 8.70 -1.00 4.43
N GLN A 236 8.59 -0.36 5.59
CA GLN A 236 8.21 -0.98 6.86
C GLN A 236 6.79 -0.58 7.26
N ALA A 237 6.10 -1.46 7.99
CA ALA A 237 4.74 -1.23 8.50
C ALA A 237 4.58 0.10 9.28
N LYS A 238 5.62 0.51 10.03
CA LYS A 238 5.62 1.72 10.85
C LYS A 238 5.23 2.99 10.09
N TYR A 239 5.62 3.11 8.81
CA TYR A 239 5.35 4.32 8.03
C TYR A 239 3.87 4.46 7.71
N MET A 240 3.20 3.35 7.37
CA MET A 240 1.75 3.33 7.17
C MET A 240 1.03 3.61 8.50
N LEU A 241 1.40 2.91 9.58
CA LEU A 241 0.72 3.06 10.87
C LEU A 241 0.82 4.50 11.41
N ALA A 242 2.00 5.12 11.33
CA ALA A 242 2.20 6.52 11.72
C ALA A 242 1.33 7.48 10.92
N LEU A 243 1.22 7.24 9.61
CA LEU A 243 0.41 8.04 8.71
C LEU A 243 -1.08 7.93 9.03
N LEU A 244 -1.55 6.70 9.22
CA LEU A 244 -2.93 6.41 9.55
C LEU A 244 -3.33 7.06 10.88
N TYR A 245 -2.51 6.95 11.92
CA TYR A 245 -2.77 7.59 13.22
C TYR A 245 -3.03 9.10 13.09
N HIS A 246 -2.19 9.80 12.33
CA HIS A 246 -2.33 11.25 12.16
C HIS A 246 -3.54 11.66 11.31
N PHE A 247 -4.14 10.73 10.56
CA PHE A 247 -5.15 11.05 9.55
C PHE A 247 -6.54 10.44 9.83
N MET A 248 -6.62 9.30 10.51
CA MET A 248 -7.85 8.53 10.70
C MET A 248 -8.83 9.16 11.67
N ALA A 249 -8.36 9.84 12.72
CA ALA A 249 -9.23 10.51 13.68
C ALA A 249 -10.12 11.62 13.07
N ALA A 250 -9.92 11.97 11.80
CA ALA A 250 -10.71 12.97 11.11
C ALA A 250 -11.83 12.38 10.25
N TRP A 251 -11.65 11.17 9.67
CA TRP A 251 -12.47 10.66 8.57
C TRP A 251 -12.43 9.13 8.44
N SER A 252 -13.55 8.54 7.97
CA SER A 252 -13.56 7.19 7.39
C SER A 252 -12.71 7.10 6.10
N LEU A 253 -11.78 6.15 6.05
CA LEU A 253 -10.78 6.05 4.98
C LEU A 253 -10.85 4.73 4.22
N GLY A 254 -10.67 4.83 2.90
CA GLY A 254 -10.26 3.72 2.05
C GLY A 254 -8.80 3.92 1.64
N VAL A 255 -7.93 2.96 1.95
CA VAL A 255 -6.48 3.08 1.76
C VAL A 255 -5.98 2.01 0.81
N ALA A 256 -5.62 2.44 -0.40
CA ALA A 256 -4.99 1.60 -1.40
C ALA A 256 -3.51 1.40 -1.12
N TYR A 257 -3.10 0.14 -1.05
CA TYR A 257 -1.70 -0.27 -0.89
C TYR A 257 -1.45 -1.65 -1.51
N ASP A 258 -0.35 -1.82 -2.25
CA ASP A 258 0.00 -3.06 -2.95
C ASP A 258 0.09 -4.27 -2.02
N ILE A 259 0.44 -4.06 -0.76
CA ILE A 259 0.52 -5.11 0.26
C ILE A 259 -0.59 -5.01 1.30
N ALA A 260 -1.69 -4.33 1.00
CA ALA A 260 -2.84 -4.14 1.89
C ALA A 260 -3.26 -5.44 2.61
N CYS A 261 -3.29 -6.56 1.89
CA CYS A 261 -3.66 -7.86 2.47
C CYS A 261 -2.72 -8.32 3.59
N GLY A 262 -1.42 -8.02 3.52
CA GLY A 262 -0.45 -8.34 4.57
C GLY A 262 -0.41 -7.33 5.71
N MET A 263 -1.04 -6.17 5.53
CA MET A 263 -1.03 -5.08 6.51
C MET A 263 -2.16 -5.19 7.53
N ILE A 264 -3.23 -5.94 7.24
CA ILE A 264 -4.37 -6.07 8.15
C ILE A 264 -3.98 -6.73 9.46
N ASP A 265 -3.23 -7.83 9.42
CA ASP A 265 -2.69 -8.46 10.63
C ASP A 265 -1.91 -7.44 11.47
N LYS A 266 -1.05 -6.66 10.81
CA LYS A 266 -0.25 -5.62 11.47
C LYS A 266 -1.13 -4.54 12.08
N ILE A 267 -2.21 -4.11 11.42
CA ILE A 267 -3.15 -3.13 11.98
C ILE A 267 -3.84 -3.69 13.22
N ILE A 268 -4.40 -4.91 13.13
CA ILE A 268 -5.13 -5.57 14.22
C ILE A 268 -4.24 -5.76 15.45
N ARG A 269 -2.96 -6.07 15.25
CA ARG A 269 -2.00 -6.26 16.34
C ARG A 269 -1.41 -4.96 16.87
N SER A 270 -1.49 -3.87 16.11
CA SER A 270 -0.91 -2.58 16.49
C SER A 270 -1.80 -1.80 17.46
N PRO A 271 -1.26 -0.74 18.11
CA PRO A 271 -2.04 0.24 18.87
C PRO A 271 -3.15 0.94 18.07
N LEU A 272 -3.15 0.85 16.74
CA LEU A 272 -4.16 1.48 15.89
C LEU A 272 -5.45 0.66 15.78
N ALA A 273 -5.51 -0.56 16.29
CA ALA A 273 -6.58 -1.51 16.01
C ALA A 273 -7.99 -0.97 16.33
N GLU A 274 -8.16 -0.35 17.50
CA GLU A 274 -9.44 0.19 17.95
C GLU A 274 -9.88 1.39 17.12
N VAL A 275 -8.99 2.35 16.89
CA VAL A 275 -9.25 3.50 16.00
C VAL A 275 -9.59 3.02 14.59
N ALA A 276 -8.90 1.99 14.09
CA ALA A 276 -9.16 1.44 12.78
C ALA A 276 -10.52 0.75 12.65
N GLN A 277 -10.98 0.11 13.72
CA GLN A 277 -12.31 -0.47 13.79
C GLN A 277 -13.39 0.62 13.87
N ASN A 278 -13.22 1.59 14.78
CA ASN A 278 -14.19 2.67 15.01
C ASN A 278 -14.37 3.56 13.77
N GLU A 279 -13.28 3.87 13.06
CA GLU A 279 -13.31 4.67 11.83
C GLU A 279 -13.65 3.85 10.56
N ARG A 280 -14.00 2.57 10.72
CA ARG A 280 -14.35 1.63 9.63
C ARG A 280 -13.30 1.64 8.50
N LEU A 281 -12.00 1.56 8.85
CA LEU A 281 -10.91 1.59 7.87
C LEU A 281 -11.03 0.47 6.84
N GLN A 282 -11.04 0.84 5.57
CA GLN A 282 -11.04 -0.12 4.47
C GLN A 282 -9.68 -0.17 3.78
N MET A 283 -9.05 -1.34 3.82
CA MET A 283 -7.82 -1.60 3.07
C MET A 283 -8.17 -2.05 1.65
N LEU A 284 -7.60 -1.38 0.66
CA LEU A 284 -7.92 -1.53 -0.75
C LEU A 284 -6.69 -2.00 -1.55
N ILE A 285 -6.94 -2.72 -2.63
CA ILE A 285 -5.97 -3.05 -3.67
C ILE A 285 -6.47 -2.45 -4.98
N GLY A 286 -5.62 -1.63 -5.60
CA GLY A 286 -5.89 -1.01 -6.90
C GLY A 286 -6.16 -2.05 -7.99
N LEU A 287 -6.93 -1.68 -9.00
CA LEU A 287 -7.36 -2.60 -10.06
C LEU A 287 -6.19 -3.25 -10.81
N LEU A 288 -5.09 -2.52 -11.01
CA LEU A 288 -3.93 -3.02 -11.76
C LEU A 288 -3.05 -3.94 -10.91
N HIS A 289 -2.91 -3.62 -9.63
CA HIS A 289 -2.19 -4.46 -8.66
C HIS A 289 -2.96 -5.72 -8.28
N GLY A 290 -4.29 -5.68 -8.29
CA GLY A 290 -5.17 -6.82 -7.99
C GLY A 290 -4.82 -8.10 -8.75
N TYR A 291 -4.28 -7.98 -9.97
CA TYR A 291 -3.84 -9.11 -10.78
C TYR A 291 -2.62 -9.86 -10.20
N ALA A 292 -1.82 -9.22 -9.36
CA ALA A 292 -0.71 -9.85 -8.64
C ALA A 292 -1.19 -10.69 -7.44
N HIS A 293 -2.44 -10.50 -6.99
CA HIS A 293 -3.01 -11.16 -5.82
C HIS A 293 -3.82 -12.40 -6.20
N ASN A 294 -3.92 -13.35 -5.28
CA ASN A 294 -4.78 -14.51 -5.48
C ASN A 294 -6.27 -14.13 -5.40
N ARG A 295 -7.15 -15.05 -5.81
CA ARG A 295 -8.58 -14.75 -5.94
C ARG A 295 -9.23 -14.40 -4.60
N LEU A 296 -8.91 -15.09 -3.51
CA LEU A 296 -9.40 -14.74 -2.16
C LEU A 296 -9.04 -13.31 -1.77
N CYS A 297 -7.79 -12.92 -2.01
CA CYS A 297 -7.33 -11.56 -1.75
C CYS A 297 -8.06 -10.53 -2.64
N GLN A 298 -8.31 -10.86 -3.91
CA GLN A 298 -9.11 -10.00 -4.79
C GLN A 298 -10.54 -9.84 -4.27
N LEU A 299 -11.19 -10.92 -3.85
CA LEU A 299 -12.56 -10.87 -3.32
C LEU A 299 -12.68 -10.03 -2.04
N SER A 300 -11.62 -9.97 -1.23
CA SER A 300 -11.61 -9.17 0.00
C SER A 300 -11.15 -7.72 -0.18
N PHE A 301 -10.21 -7.46 -1.10
CA PHE A 301 -9.51 -6.17 -1.13
C PHE A 301 -9.55 -5.45 -2.48
N LEU A 302 -9.92 -6.13 -3.58
CA LEU A 302 -9.97 -5.46 -4.87
C LEU A 302 -11.10 -4.43 -4.87
N MET A 303 -10.78 -3.18 -5.19
CA MET A 303 -11.74 -2.06 -5.19
C MET A 303 -13.03 -2.35 -5.95
N LEU A 304 -12.98 -3.16 -7.01
CA LEU A 304 -14.16 -3.57 -7.77
C LEU A 304 -15.26 -4.17 -6.87
N TYR A 305 -14.89 -4.96 -5.86
CA TYR A 305 -15.83 -5.65 -4.98
C TYR A 305 -16.12 -4.87 -3.69
N ILE A 306 -15.52 -3.70 -3.50
CA ILE A 306 -15.67 -2.91 -2.28
C ILE A 306 -16.67 -1.76 -2.50
N HIS A 307 -17.74 -1.76 -1.71
CA HIS A 307 -18.75 -0.72 -1.75
C HIS A 307 -18.16 0.65 -1.35
N GLY A 308 -18.48 1.67 -2.14
CA GLY A 308 -17.99 3.02 -1.96
C GLY A 308 -16.64 3.30 -2.64
N ALA A 309 -15.91 2.29 -3.15
CA ALA A 309 -14.62 2.51 -3.79
C ALA A 309 -14.73 3.26 -5.14
N GLY A 310 -15.90 3.21 -5.79
CA GLY A 310 -16.10 3.78 -7.13
C GLY A 310 -15.30 3.05 -8.20
N ILE A 311 -15.08 3.71 -9.35
CA ILE A 311 -14.35 3.14 -10.52
C ILE A 311 -12.87 3.56 -10.60
N GLU A 312 -12.34 4.17 -9.54
CA GLU A 312 -10.96 4.66 -9.51
C GLU A 312 -9.95 3.51 -9.54
N ASP A 313 -8.79 3.71 -10.17
CA ASP A 313 -7.70 2.73 -10.19
C ASP A 313 -6.76 2.83 -8.97
N LEU A 314 -6.74 4.01 -8.33
CA LEU A 314 -5.87 4.45 -7.23
C LEU A 314 -4.36 4.30 -7.49
N GLU A 315 -3.95 4.34 -8.76
CA GLU A 315 -2.54 4.34 -9.20
C GLU A 315 -1.88 5.73 -9.06
N VAL A 316 -2.21 6.43 -7.98
CA VAL A 316 -1.79 7.81 -7.76
C VAL A 316 -0.31 7.86 -7.39
N CYS A 317 0.17 6.88 -6.61
CA CYS A 317 1.56 6.77 -6.18
C CYS A 317 2.50 6.68 -7.39
N GLU A 318 2.25 5.75 -8.31
CA GLU A 318 3.02 5.49 -9.52
C GLU A 318 3.07 6.74 -10.42
N ARG A 319 1.90 7.37 -10.61
CA ARG A 319 1.77 8.62 -11.37
C ARG A 319 2.58 9.74 -10.73
N TYR A 320 2.49 9.92 -9.41
CA TYR A 320 3.24 10.96 -8.71
C TYR A 320 4.74 10.68 -8.78
N PHE A 321 5.16 9.47 -8.42
CA PHE A 321 6.56 9.03 -8.37
C PHE A 321 7.23 9.10 -9.73
N SER A 322 6.55 8.73 -10.82
CA SER A 322 7.14 8.84 -12.16
C SER A 322 7.63 10.26 -12.48
N HIS A 323 6.97 11.29 -11.94
CA HIS A 323 7.39 12.67 -12.13
C HIS A 323 8.40 13.11 -11.05
N SER A 324 8.16 12.78 -9.78
CA SER A 324 9.04 13.20 -8.68
C SER A 324 10.41 12.53 -8.75
N ASN A 325 10.55 11.37 -9.40
CA ASN A 325 11.83 10.69 -9.64
C ASN A 325 12.84 11.57 -10.39
N ALA A 326 12.37 12.60 -11.11
CA ALA A 326 13.24 13.58 -11.74
C ALA A 326 14.05 14.44 -10.74
N LEU A 327 13.66 14.48 -9.45
CA LEU A 327 14.46 15.09 -8.36
C LEU A 327 15.69 14.26 -8.00
N ALA A 328 15.64 12.94 -8.19
CA ALA A 328 16.64 12.01 -7.67
C ALA A 328 18.09 12.36 -8.03
N PRO A 329 18.44 12.75 -9.28
CA PRO A 329 19.82 13.11 -9.62
C PRO A 329 20.35 14.31 -8.83
N VAL A 330 19.48 15.24 -8.47
CA VAL A 330 19.85 16.49 -7.77
C VAL A 330 19.82 16.30 -6.26
N THR A 331 18.85 15.56 -5.73
CA THR A 331 18.67 15.40 -4.27
C THR A 331 19.58 14.33 -3.64
N ARG A 332 20.11 13.40 -4.43
CA ARG A 332 20.84 12.22 -3.93
C ARG A 332 22.11 12.55 -3.13
N TYR A 333 22.75 13.67 -3.43
CA TYR A 333 23.97 14.12 -2.76
C TYR A 333 23.75 15.36 -1.86
N MET A 334 22.49 15.80 -1.70
CA MET A 334 22.16 16.93 -0.82
C MET A 334 22.27 16.55 0.66
N SER A 335 22.41 17.56 1.53
CA SER A 335 22.23 17.34 2.97
C SER A 335 20.78 16.92 3.28
N LYS A 336 20.55 16.33 4.45
CA LYS A 336 19.20 15.95 4.91
C LYS A 336 18.20 17.11 4.80
N PHE A 337 18.59 18.27 5.33
CA PHE A 337 17.84 19.52 5.26
C PHE A 337 17.47 19.90 3.82
N ARG A 338 18.47 20.03 2.93
CA ARG A 338 18.24 20.48 1.54
C ARG A 338 17.43 19.50 0.73
N ARG A 339 17.61 18.20 0.95
CA ARG A 339 16.80 17.16 0.29
C ARG A 339 15.32 17.33 0.64
N ARG A 340 14.98 17.38 1.93
CA ARG A 340 13.57 17.56 2.35
C ARG A 340 13.02 18.91 1.90
N GLN A 341 13.81 19.99 1.94
CA GLN A 341 13.40 21.30 1.43
C GLN A 341 13.11 21.27 -0.09
N ALA A 342 13.92 20.58 -0.88
CA ALA A 342 13.69 20.43 -2.31
C ALA A 342 12.41 19.63 -2.61
N ILE A 343 12.20 18.51 -1.92
CA ILE A 343 11.03 17.64 -2.10
C ILE A 343 9.75 18.36 -1.68
N SER A 344 9.72 19.01 -0.52
CA SER A 344 8.56 19.77 -0.03
C SER A 344 8.22 20.98 -0.91
N ASN A 345 9.22 21.73 -1.39
CA ASN A 345 8.97 22.81 -2.34
C ASN A 345 8.36 22.29 -3.66
N TYR A 346 8.87 21.15 -4.17
CA TYR A 346 8.32 20.51 -5.36
C TYR A 346 6.87 20.06 -5.14
N ALA A 347 6.58 19.42 -4.01
CA ALA A 347 5.23 19.00 -3.64
C ALA A 347 4.27 20.20 -3.54
N TYR A 348 4.67 21.27 -2.84
CA TYR A 348 3.91 22.51 -2.77
C TYR A 348 3.61 23.08 -4.15
N HIS A 349 4.62 23.18 -5.02
CA HIS A 349 4.42 23.69 -6.37
C HIS A 349 3.46 22.80 -7.16
N ARG A 350 3.62 21.48 -7.07
CA ARG A 350 2.76 20.53 -7.77
C ARG A 350 1.32 20.62 -7.30
N ASP A 351 1.07 20.59 -5.99
CA ASP A 351 -0.27 20.66 -5.42
C ASP A 351 -1.00 21.93 -5.89
N ASN A 352 -0.35 23.09 -5.84
CA ASN A 352 -0.98 24.37 -6.14
C ASN A 352 -1.07 24.71 -7.63
N PHE A 353 -0.12 24.24 -8.46
CA PHE A 353 -0.03 24.66 -9.86
C PHE A 353 -0.25 23.56 -10.89
N GLU A 354 -0.19 22.28 -10.50
CA GLU A 354 -0.46 21.14 -11.38
C GLU A 354 -1.72 20.40 -10.93
N THR A 355 -1.74 19.93 -9.68
CA THR A 355 -2.83 19.11 -9.13
C THR A 355 -4.13 19.91 -9.05
N TYR A 356 -4.10 21.09 -8.42
CA TYR A 356 -5.27 21.97 -8.36
C TYR A 356 -5.79 22.33 -9.75
N HIS A 357 -4.91 22.76 -10.67
CA HIS A 357 -5.28 23.07 -12.05
C HIS A 357 -5.99 21.91 -12.78
N ASN A 358 -5.55 20.68 -12.54
CA ASN A 358 -6.11 19.48 -13.16
C ASN A 358 -7.30 18.89 -12.40
N LEU A 359 -7.66 19.40 -11.21
CA LEU A 359 -8.70 18.82 -10.36
C LEU A 359 -10.05 18.68 -11.10
N SER A 360 -10.57 19.77 -11.67
CA SER A 360 -11.80 19.70 -12.49
C SER A 360 -11.67 18.81 -13.74
N ARG A 361 -10.45 18.57 -14.27
CA ARG A 361 -10.23 17.66 -15.42
C ARG A 361 -10.38 16.22 -14.99
N PHE A 362 -9.89 15.89 -13.80
CA PHE A 362 -10.12 14.60 -13.17
C PHE A 362 -11.63 14.39 -12.98
N LEU A 363 -12.32 15.32 -12.33
CA LEU A 363 -13.77 15.23 -12.07
C LEU A 363 -14.56 15.06 -13.37
N TYR A 364 -14.30 15.87 -14.40
CA TYR A 364 -14.95 15.76 -15.70
C TYR A 364 -14.70 14.41 -16.38
N SER A 365 -13.46 13.93 -16.39
CA SER A 365 -13.10 12.67 -17.04
C SER A 365 -13.79 11.48 -16.38
N ASN A 366 -13.77 11.43 -15.04
CA ASN A 366 -14.42 10.36 -14.28
C ASN A 366 -15.95 10.43 -14.39
N TYR A 367 -16.54 11.63 -14.36
CA TYR A 367 -17.99 11.79 -14.57
C TYR A 367 -18.43 11.26 -15.94
N LYS A 368 -17.68 11.63 -16.99
CA LYS A 368 -17.92 11.13 -18.35
C LYS A 368 -17.76 9.61 -18.45
N GLN A 369 -16.78 9.03 -17.75
CA GLN A 369 -16.55 7.59 -17.73
C GLN A 369 -17.69 6.86 -17.03
N ALA A 370 -18.11 7.33 -15.86
CA ALA A 370 -19.22 6.77 -15.09
C ALA A 370 -20.53 6.79 -15.88
N LEU A 371 -20.89 7.95 -16.48
CA LEU A 371 -22.03 8.05 -17.40
C LEU A 371 -21.91 7.07 -18.57
N GLY A 372 -20.72 6.93 -19.16
CA GLY A 372 -20.49 6.00 -20.27
C GLY A 372 -20.66 4.53 -19.89
N ILE A 373 -20.45 4.16 -18.63
CA ILE A 373 -20.75 2.81 -18.11
C ILE A 373 -22.25 2.66 -17.89
N ILE A 374 -22.88 3.63 -17.21
CA ILE A 374 -24.30 3.60 -16.88
C ILE A 374 -25.19 3.60 -18.13
N LEU A 375 -24.82 4.33 -19.18
CA LEU A 375 -25.55 4.30 -20.46
C LEU A 375 -25.57 2.93 -21.13
N ARG A 376 -24.65 2.02 -20.77
CA ARG A 376 -24.60 0.64 -21.27
C ARG A 376 -25.35 -0.34 -20.36
N ALA A 377 -25.99 0.14 -19.30
CA ALA A 377 -26.71 -0.70 -18.33
C ALA A 377 -27.66 -1.69 -18.99
N LYS A 378 -28.46 -1.26 -19.97
CA LYS A 378 -29.41 -2.14 -20.68
C LYS A 378 -28.72 -3.30 -21.40
N ASP A 379 -27.58 -3.05 -22.02
CA ASP A 379 -26.81 -4.09 -22.70
C ASP A 379 -26.18 -5.03 -21.68
N THR A 380 -25.63 -4.50 -20.58
CA THR A 380 -25.11 -5.28 -19.46
C THR A 380 -26.18 -6.18 -18.84
N SER A 381 -27.40 -5.66 -18.59
CA SER A 381 -28.52 -6.43 -18.05
C SER A 381 -28.92 -7.60 -18.95
N ARG A 382 -28.93 -7.42 -20.28
CA ARG A 382 -29.19 -8.51 -21.23
C ARG A 382 -28.15 -9.62 -21.13
N VAL A 383 -26.87 -9.26 -21.00
CA VAL A 383 -25.78 -10.23 -20.82
C VAL A 383 -25.93 -10.97 -19.48
N LEU A 384 -26.24 -10.26 -18.39
CA LEU A 384 -26.46 -10.85 -17.05
C LEU A 384 -27.59 -11.89 -17.05
N ILE A 385 -28.74 -11.55 -17.62
CA ILE A 385 -29.89 -12.46 -17.73
C ILE A 385 -29.50 -13.69 -18.57
N SER A 386 -28.75 -13.50 -19.65
CA SER A 386 -28.33 -14.62 -20.52
C SER A 386 -27.42 -15.65 -19.84
N VAL A 387 -26.70 -15.25 -18.78
CA VAL A 387 -25.84 -16.15 -18.00
C VAL A 387 -26.49 -16.63 -16.69
N GLY A 388 -27.74 -16.24 -16.42
CA GLY A 388 -28.51 -16.66 -15.25
C GLY A 388 -28.32 -15.79 -14.00
N ILE A 389 -27.77 -14.58 -14.13
CA ILE A 389 -27.76 -13.58 -13.05
C ILE A 389 -29.03 -12.75 -13.16
N THR A 390 -30.00 -13.01 -12.28
CA THR A 390 -31.32 -12.38 -12.30
C THR A 390 -31.42 -11.13 -11.43
N ASP A 391 -30.60 -11.06 -10.39
CA ASP A 391 -30.60 -9.99 -9.38
C ASP A 391 -29.23 -9.90 -8.67
N ILE A 392 -29.08 -8.88 -7.81
CA ILE A 392 -27.84 -8.64 -7.07
C ILE A 392 -27.58 -9.71 -6.00
N ASN A 393 -28.61 -10.32 -5.42
CA ASN A 393 -28.49 -11.39 -4.43
C ASN A 393 -27.91 -12.65 -5.07
N CYS A 394 -28.27 -12.95 -6.31
CA CYS A 394 -27.64 -13.99 -7.13
C CYS A 394 -26.14 -13.72 -7.30
N ALA A 395 -25.76 -12.49 -7.64
CA ALA A 395 -24.35 -12.12 -7.79
C ALA A 395 -23.56 -12.21 -6.46
N SER A 396 -24.13 -11.73 -5.36
CA SER A 396 -23.53 -11.77 -4.03
C SER A 396 -23.38 -13.20 -3.51
N SER A 397 -24.41 -14.03 -3.66
CA SER A 397 -24.34 -15.46 -3.30
C SER A 397 -23.28 -16.21 -4.11
N TRP A 398 -23.10 -15.87 -5.39
CA TRP A 398 -22.04 -16.46 -6.22
C TRP A 398 -20.63 -16.08 -5.74
N LEU A 399 -20.42 -14.82 -5.32
CA LEU A 399 -19.13 -14.41 -4.72
C LEU A 399 -18.87 -15.10 -3.39
N GLU A 400 -19.90 -15.26 -2.56
CA GLU A 400 -19.79 -15.93 -1.26
C GLU A 400 -19.56 -17.44 -1.43
N GLU A 401 -20.22 -18.08 -2.39
CA GLU A 401 -19.92 -19.46 -2.78
C GLU A 401 -18.48 -19.60 -3.28
N GLU A 402 -18.01 -18.69 -4.13
CA GLU A 402 -16.61 -18.67 -4.60
C GLU A 402 -15.64 -18.49 -3.44
N ARG A 403 -15.91 -17.57 -2.50
CA ARG A 403 -15.10 -17.34 -1.30
C ARG A 403 -15.04 -18.60 -0.44
N ARG A 404 -16.18 -19.14 -0.05
CA ARG A 404 -16.28 -20.34 0.80
C ARG A 404 -15.60 -21.54 0.17
N TYR A 405 -15.77 -21.71 -1.15
CA TYR A 405 -15.07 -22.74 -1.90
C TYR A 405 -13.55 -22.59 -1.77
N LEU A 406 -13.01 -21.39 -1.98
CA LEU A 406 -11.57 -21.15 -1.92
C LEU A 406 -11.00 -21.24 -0.48
N GLU A 407 -11.78 -20.91 0.55
CA GLU A 407 -11.36 -20.97 1.96
C GLU A 407 -11.32 -22.39 2.54
N THR A 408 -12.08 -23.33 1.97
CA THR A 408 -12.13 -24.73 2.43
C THR A 408 -11.07 -25.62 1.78
N ARG A 409 -10.46 -25.19 0.66
CA ARG A 409 -9.39 -25.94 0.00
C ARG A 409 -8.16 -26.12 0.90
N GLY A 410 -7.61 -27.33 0.92
CA GLY A 410 -6.44 -27.70 1.69
C GLY A 410 -6.66 -27.94 3.19
N LYS A 411 -7.89 -27.89 3.72
CA LYS A 411 -8.21 -28.26 5.11
C LYS A 411 -8.52 -29.76 5.20
N THR A 412 -7.62 -30.55 5.78
CA THR A 412 -7.94 -31.92 6.23
C THR A 412 -8.80 -31.86 7.48
N PRO A 413 -9.81 -32.75 7.65
CA PRO A 413 -10.53 -32.91 8.91
C PRO A 413 -9.58 -33.05 10.12
N GLU A 414 -9.97 -32.54 11.29
CA GLU A 414 -9.10 -32.53 12.48
C GLU A 414 -8.67 -33.94 12.93
N ASP A 415 -9.58 -34.92 12.84
CA ASP A 415 -9.28 -36.32 13.17
C ASP A 415 -8.24 -36.95 12.21
N GLU A 416 -8.33 -36.64 10.91
CA GLU A 416 -7.34 -37.06 9.92
C GLU A 416 -5.99 -36.38 10.14
N THR A 417 -6.00 -35.12 10.60
CA THR A 417 -4.79 -34.33 10.87
C THR A 417 -4.02 -34.89 12.07
N LEU A 418 -4.73 -35.34 13.12
CA LEU A 418 -4.12 -35.95 14.30
C LEU A 418 -3.48 -37.30 13.98
N LYS A 419 -4.20 -38.18 13.27
CA LYS A 419 -3.70 -39.49 12.81
C LYS A 419 -2.52 -39.35 11.82
N SER A 420 -2.58 -38.36 10.92
CA SER A 420 -1.49 -38.04 9.98
C SER A 420 -0.24 -37.55 10.72
N SER A 421 -0.42 -36.69 11.71
CA SER A 421 0.68 -36.17 12.54
C SER A 421 1.35 -37.28 13.35
N TYR A 422 0.56 -38.20 13.89
CA TYR A 422 1.07 -39.38 14.60
C TYR A 422 1.90 -40.28 13.68
N TYR A 423 1.38 -40.64 12.51
CA TYR A 423 2.11 -41.43 11.51
C TYR A 423 3.43 -40.77 11.08
N LEU A 424 3.39 -39.49 10.70
CA LEU A 424 4.60 -38.76 10.27
C LEU A 424 5.65 -38.66 11.37
N THR A 425 5.23 -38.53 12.63
CA THR A 425 6.15 -38.50 13.78
C THR A 425 6.76 -39.88 14.02
N LEU A 426 6.00 -40.97 13.85
CA LEU A 426 6.56 -42.33 13.92
C LEU A 426 7.54 -42.63 12.77
N VAL A 427 7.28 -42.14 11.55
CA VAL A 427 8.22 -42.25 10.41
C VAL A 427 9.54 -41.53 10.74
N LYS A 428 9.46 -40.30 11.24
CA LYS A 428 10.64 -39.53 11.68
C LYS A 428 11.41 -40.24 12.79
N LEU A 429 10.70 -40.82 13.76
CA LEU A 429 11.31 -41.60 14.83
C LEU A 429 12.07 -42.80 14.26
N LEU A 430 11.48 -43.55 13.33
CA LEU A 430 12.11 -44.72 12.71
C LEU A 430 13.36 -44.34 11.89
N GLU A 431 13.32 -43.21 11.17
CA GLU A 431 14.49 -42.67 10.46
C GLU A 431 15.58 -42.20 11.42
N CYS A 432 15.20 -41.48 12.48
CA CYS A 432 16.11 -41.03 13.53
C CYS A 432 16.81 -42.22 14.19
N GLN A 433 16.06 -43.29 14.49
CA GLN A 433 16.60 -44.54 15.03
C GLN A 433 17.59 -45.21 14.09
N LYS A 434 17.32 -45.24 12.77
CA LYS A 434 18.26 -45.73 11.76
C LYS A 434 19.54 -44.88 11.72
N CYS A 435 19.41 -43.55 11.76
CA CYS A 435 20.54 -42.63 11.80
C CYS A 435 21.37 -42.79 13.07
N LEU A 436 20.72 -42.92 14.23
CA LEU A 436 21.36 -43.17 15.51
C LEU A 436 22.11 -44.52 15.53
N MET A 437 21.50 -45.56 14.98
CA MET A 437 22.16 -46.87 14.82
C MET A 437 23.43 -46.76 13.96
N ARG A 438 23.39 -45.99 12.86
CA ARG A 438 24.57 -45.71 12.03
C ARG A 438 25.62 -44.90 12.82
N ALA A 439 25.23 -43.82 13.49
CA ALA A 439 26.12 -42.99 14.29
C ALA A 439 26.80 -43.79 15.41
N ARG A 440 26.05 -44.64 16.12
CA ARG A 440 26.58 -45.56 17.14
C ARG A 440 27.59 -46.56 16.55
N LYS A 441 27.30 -47.09 15.35
CA LYS A 441 28.22 -48.01 14.66
C LYS A 441 29.51 -47.30 14.25
N THR A 442 29.41 -46.10 13.70
CA THR A 442 30.56 -45.26 13.33
C THR A 442 31.41 -44.93 14.56
N PHE A 443 30.78 -44.53 15.67
CA PHE A 443 31.48 -44.23 16.92
C PHE A 443 32.19 -45.46 17.51
N ARG A 444 31.53 -46.65 17.52
CA ARG A 444 32.15 -47.91 17.98
C ARG A 444 33.31 -48.40 17.12
N GLN A 445 33.39 -47.96 15.86
CA GLN A 445 34.47 -48.33 14.95
C GLN A 445 35.71 -47.44 15.12
N VAL A 446 35.64 -46.38 15.93
CA VAL A 446 36.81 -45.58 16.28
C VAL A 446 37.62 -46.32 17.35
N ASP A 447 38.84 -46.73 16.99
CA ASP A 447 39.74 -47.45 17.90
C ASP A 447 40.46 -46.46 18.82
N LEU A 448 40.03 -46.42 20.09
CA LEU A 448 40.59 -45.55 21.13
C LEU A 448 42.07 -45.86 21.44
N GLY A 449 42.58 -47.02 21.02
CA GLY A 449 43.95 -47.47 21.26
C GLY A 449 45.00 -46.99 20.24
N GLN A 450 44.58 -46.36 19.12
CA GLN A 450 45.48 -45.88 18.06
C GLN A 450 45.48 -44.34 17.88
N LEU A 451 44.83 -43.59 18.78
CA LEU A 451 44.80 -42.13 18.70
C LEU A 451 46.18 -41.54 18.96
N SER A 452 46.76 -40.87 17.96
CA SER A 452 47.95 -40.05 18.16
C SER A 452 47.57 -38.70 18.79
N ASP A 453 48.50 -37.99 19.44
CA ASP A 453 48.32 -36.64 20.04
C ASP A 453 48.00 -35.51 19.00
N ASN A 454 47.51 -35.88 17.83
CA ASN A 454 47.28 -35.01 16.69
C ASN A 454 45.86 -34.43 16.74
N THR A 455 45.76 -33.09 16.82
CA THR A 455 44.50 -32.34 17.07
C THR A 455 43.39 -32.67 16.06
N ARG A 456 43.74 -33.03 14.82
CA ARG A 456 42.81 -33.40 13.74
C ARG A 456 42.07 -34.72 13.96
N GLU A 457 42.69 -35.69 14.63
CA GLU A 457 42.07 -37.00 14.90
C GLU A 457 41.10 -36.89 16.08
N GLN A 458 41.45 -36.07 17.08
CA GLN A 458 40.58 -35.69 18.20
C GLN A 458 39.34 -34.89 17.74
N ASP A 459 39.50 -33.96 16.78
CA ASP A 459 38.38 -33.23 16.18
C ASP A 459 37.38 -34.15 15.45
N GLY A 460 37.88 -35.19 14.77
CA GLY A 460 37.03 -36.20 14.10
C GLY A 460 36.24 -37.07 15.08
N LEU A 461 36.86 -37.47 16.20
CA LEU A 461 36.20 -38.20 17.29
C LEU A 461 35.09 -37.34 17.93
N TYR A 462 35.39 -36.08 18.26
CA TYR A 462 34.42 -35.13 18.83
C TYR A 462 33.22 -34.91 17.91
N LEU A 463 33.43 -34.79 16.59
CA LEU A 463 32.35 -34.64 15.63
C LEU A 463 31.44 -35.87 15.55
N THR A 464 32.00 -37.08 15.58
CA THR A 464 31.21 -38.33 15.54
C THR A 464 30.46 -38.59 16.85
N GLU A 465 31.08 -38.28 17.99
CA GLU A 465 30.42 -38.30 19.31
C GLU A 465 29.25 -37.31 19.36
N ARG A 466 29.48 -36.07 18.93
CA ARG A 466 28.45 -35.03 18.89
C ARG A 466 27.28 -35.40 17.96
N GLN A 467 27.57 -36.01 16.80
CA GLN A 467 26.52 -36.53 15.92
C GLN A 467 25.68 -37.63 16.57
N MET A 468 26.32 -38.53 17.34
CA MET A 468 25.62 -39.56 18.10
C MET A 468 24.73 -38.94 19.20
N VAL A 469 25.27 -38.03 20.02
CA VAL A 469 24.54 -37.37 21.10
C VAL A 469 23.34 -36.59 20.57
N ASN A 470 23.54 -35.78 19.52
CA ASN A 470 22.45 -35.03 18.88
C ASN A 470 21.34 -35.97 18.34
N ALA A 471 21.70 -37.13 17.77
CA ALA A 471 20.74 -38.11 17.30
C ALA A 471 19.99 -38.79 18.47
N GLN A 472 20.63 -39.01 19.62
CA GLN A 472 19.98 -39.52 20.84
C GLN A 472 18.99 -38.51 21.43
N GLU A 473 19.38 -37.25 21.52
CA GLU A 473 18.51 -36.18 22.00
C GLU A 473 17.28 -36.01 21.10
N MET A 474 17.48 -36.06 19.77
CA MET A 474 16.38 -36.03 18.80
C MET A 474 15.46 -37.25 18.94
N GLU A 475 16.00 -38.46 19.16
CA GLU A 475 15.20 -39.66 19.42
C GLU A 475 14.34 -39.49 20.68
N ALA A 476 14.93 -38.99 21.78
CA ALA A 476 14.20 -38.74 23.02
C ALA A 476 13.07 -37.73 22.84
N LYS A 477 13.31 -36.65 22.10
CA LYS A 477 12.29 -35.66 21.76
C LYS A 477 11.16 -36.27 20.92
N LEU A 478 11.49 -36.99 19.85
CA LEU A 478 10.49 -37.64 19.00
C LEU A 478 9.68 -38.69 19.77
N LEU A 479 10.27 -39.38 20.75
CA LEU A 479 9.55 -40.31 21.63
C LEU A 479 8.53 -39.59 22.51
N LEU A 480 8.85 -38.42 23.05
CA LEU A 480 7.90 -37.59 23.80
C LEU A 480 6.77 -37.08 22.90
N ASP A 481 7.09 -36.61 21.69
CA ASP A 481 6.10 -36.17 20.71
C ASP A 481 5.14 -37.32 20.33
N VAL A 482 5.67 -38.53 20.12
CA VAL A 482 4.89 -39.75 19.87
C VAL A 482 3.99 -40.08 21.06
N GLN A 483 4.48 -40.00 22.30
CA GLN A 483 3.68 -40.27 23.51
C GLN A 483 2.54 -39.26 23.69
N SER A 484 2.80 -37.97 23.47
CA SER A 484 1.77 -36.94 23.52
C SER A 484 0.67 -37.18 22.47
N LEU A 485 1.06 -37.61 21.27
CA LEU A 485 0.10 -37.95 20.21
C LEU A 485 -0.66 -39.26 20.52
N GLU A 486 -0.02 -40.24 21.18
CA GLU A 486 -0.68 -41.46 21.68
C GLU A 486 -1.76 -41.15 22.72
N GLU A 487 -1.49 -40.24 23.66
CA GLU A 487 -2.46 -39.77 24.64
C GLU A 487 -3.66 -39.10 23.97
N ARG A 488 -3.41 -38.19 23.01
CA ARG A 488 -4.46 -37.48 22.27
C ARG A 488 -5.30 -38.40 21.39
N LEU A 489 -4.73 -39.51 20.91
CA LEU A 489 -5.43 -40.55 20.13
C LEU A 489 -6.03 -41.65 21.01
N ASN A 490 -5.93 -41.56 22.34
CA ASN A 490 -6.35 -42.59 23.29
C ASN A 490 -5.73 -43.99 23.01
N LEU A 491 -4.49 -44.03 22.52
CA LEU A 491 -3.77 -45.26 22.21
C LEU A 491 -2.93 -45.71 23.41
N ARG A 492 -3.00 -47.00 23.76
CA ARG A 492 -2.06 -47.59 24.73
C ARG A 492 -0.71 -47.84 24.05
N ARG A 493 0.38 -47.79 24.82
CA ARG A 493 1.76 -48.03 24.30
C ARG A 493 1.94 -49.36 23.54
N VAL A 494 1.15 -50.39 23.88
CA VAL A 494 1.16 -51.70 23.20
C VAL A 494 0.53 -51.64 21.80
N GLN A 495 -0.30 -50.62 21.53
CA GLN A 495 -1.00 -50.38 20.26
C GLN A 495 -0.25 -49.42 19.33
N ARG A 496 1.01 -49.09 19.63
CA ARG A 496 1.84 -48.23 18.78
C ARG A 496 1.91 -48.79 17.36
N TRP A 497 1.62 -47.94 16.38
CA TRP A 497 1.63 -48.37 14.97
C TRP A 497 3.05 -48.75 14.55
N THR A 498 3.18 -49.92 13.96
CA THR A 498 4.43 -50.44 13.38
C THR A 498 4.28 -50.56 11.87
N GLN A 499 5.39 -50.66 11.13
CA GLN A 499 5.34 -50.73 9.65
C GLN A 499 4.47 -51.89 9.11
N ASP A 500 4.26 -52.93 9.91
CA ASP A 500 3.46 -54.11 9.56
C ASP A 500 1.99 -54.02 10.02
N SER A 501 1.62 -52.99 10.79
CA SER A 501 0.26 -52.82 11.31
C SER A 501 -0.72 -52.32 10.24
N GLU A 502 -2.00 -52.71 10.38
CA GLU A 502 -3.09 -52.27 9.51
C GLU A 502 -3.27 -50.76 9.60
N GLU A 503 -3.16 -50.22 10.81
CA GLU A 503 -3.29 -48.82 11.14
C GLU A 503 -2.19 -47.97 10.48
N TRP A 504 -0.95 -48.48 10.43
CA TRP A 504 0.14 -47.84 9.70
C TRP A 504 -0.14 -47.76 8.20
N ARG A 505 -0.67 -48.84 7.60
CA ARG A 505 -0.98 -48.86 6.17
C ARG A 505 -2.10 -47.88 5.84
N LYS A 506 -3.17 -47.88 6.63
CA LYS A 506 -4.28 -46.92 6.49
C LYS A 506 -3.84 -45.48 6.70
N ALA A 507 -3.00 -45.23 7.71
CA ALA A 507 -2.48 -43.89 7.96
C ALA A 507 -1.52 -43.42 6.86
N LYS A 508 -0.72 -44.32 6.30
CA LYS A 508 0.10 -44.05 5.13
C LYS A 508 -0.77 -43.68 3.92
N GLU A 509 -1.76 -44.50 3.58
CA GLU A 509 -2.70 -44.21 2.49
C GLU A 509 -3.43 -42.88 2.70
N MET A 510 -3.84 -42.59 3.94
CA MET A 510 -4.48 -41.33 4.30
C MET A 510 -3.52 -40.14 4.12
N VAL A 511 -2.26 -40.25 4.55
CA VAL A 511 -1.24 -39.20 4.39
C VAL A 511 -0.90 -38.99 2.92
N ASP A 512 -0.72 -40.07 2.15
CA ASP A 512 -0.44 -40.03 0.71
C ASP A 512 -1.64 -39.41 -0.05
N THR A 513 -2.87 -39.75 0.33
CA THR A 513 -4.11 -39.15 -0.20
C THR A 513 -4.25 -37.68 0.18
N ALA A 514 -3.97 -37.31 1.43
CA ALA A 514 -4.02 -35.92 1.88
C ALA A 514 -2.91 -35.08 1.25
N GLN A 515 -1.74 -35.65 0.98
CA GLN A 515 -0.64 -35.00 0.26
C GLN A 515 -1.00 -34.82 -1.22
N TYR A 516 -1.60 -35.82 -1.85
CA TYR A 516 -2.16 -35.71 -3.21
C TYR A 516 -3.24 -34.65 -3.29
N ARG A 517 -4.25 -34.67 -2.41
CA ARG A 517 -5.31 -33.65 -2.35
C ARG A 517 -4.73 -32.25 -2.16
N ARG A 518 -3.79 -32.05 -1.22
CA ARG A 518 -3.12 -30.74 -1.04
C ARG A 518 -2.33 -30.30 -2.27
N ALA A 519 -1.64 -31.22 -2.94
CA ALA A 519 -0.88 -30.92 -4.15
C ALA A 519 -1.82 -30.59 -5.33
N LEU A 520 -2.93 -31.33 -5.47
CA LEU A 520 -4.00 -31.09 -6.43
C LEU A 520 -4.67 -29.74 -6.19
N ASP A 521 -5.10 -29.44 -4.96
CA ASP A 521 -5.69 -28.16 -4.55
C ASP A 521 -4.75 -26.97 -4.85
N ARG A 522 -3.46 -27.14 -4.56
CA ARG A 522 -2.44 -26.13 -4.82
C ARG A 522 -2.24 -25.91 -6.32
N LEU A 523 -2.16 -26.99 -7.09
CA LEU A 523 -2.01 -26.92 -8.55
C LEU A 523 -3.27 -26.31 -9.19
N GLU A 524 -4.46 -26.76 -8.80
CA GLU A 524 -5.75 -26.22 -9.22
C GLU A 524 -5.83 -24.72 -8.92
N GLY A 525 -5.60 -24.30 -7.67
CA GLY A 525 -5.68 -22.88 -7.30
C GLY A 525 -4.71 -22.00 -8.07
N LEU A 526 -3.53 -22.52 -8.43
CA LEU A 526 -2.55 -21.82 -9.27
C LEU A 526 -2.99 -21.72 -10.73
N ILE A 527 -3.58 -22.78 -11.28
CA ILE A 527 -4.07 -22.84 -12.66
C ILE A 527 -5.32 -21.98 -12.84
N VAL A 528 -6.28 -22.08 -11.92
CA VAL A 528 -7.50 -21.25 -11.88
C VAL A 528 -7.10 -19.77 -11.84
N ALA A 529 -6.17 -19.40 -10.96
CA ALA A 529 -5.64 -18.03 -10.90
C ALA A 529 -5.00 -17.62 -12.23
N ARG A 530 -4.17 -18.49 -12.82
CA ARG A 530 -3.49 -18.24 -14.10
C ARG A 530 -4.47 -17.98 -15.24
N ILE A 531 -5.58 -18.70 -15.32
CA ILE A 531 -6.60 -18.51 -16.37
C ILE A 531 -7.30 -17.17 -16.21
N PHE A 532 -7.61 -16.77 -14.97
CA PHE A 532 -8.23 -15.46 -14.72
C PHE A 532 -7.28 -14.29 -15.01
N GLU A 533 -5.97 -14.55 -14.99
CA GLU A 533 -4.95 -13.57 -15.39
C GLU A 533 -4.84 -13.48 -16.91
N LEU A 534 -4.85 -14.62 -17.62
CA LEU A 534 -4.75 -14.68 -19.09
C LEU A 534 -5.93 -14.01 -19.79
N SER A 535 -7.15 -14.19 -19.29
CA SER A 535 -8.34 -13.53 -19.84
C SER A 535 -8.26 -12.00 -19.77
N LYS A 536 -7.40 -11.46 -18.90
CA LYS A 536 -7.21 -10.01 -18.69
C LYS A 536 -5.99 -9.43 -19.41
N MET A 537 -5.17 -10.25 -20.08
CA MET A 537 -4.05 -9.78 -20.92
C MET A 537 -4.52 -9.04 -22.18
N ASN A 538 -5.72 -9.36 -22.67
CA ASN A 538 -6.29 -8.78 -23.88
C ASN A 538 -7.16 -7.53 -23.63
N VAL A 539 -7.12 -6.96 -22.42
CA VAL A 539 -7.87 -5.72 -22.12
C VAL A 539 -7.26 -4.57 -22.93
N ALA A 540 -8.04 -4.10 -23.91
CA ALA A 540 -7.71 -2.94 -24.72
C ALA A 540 -7.47 -1.70 -23.81
N GLY A 541 -6.37 -0.97 -24.04
CA GLY A 541 -6.00 0.21 -23.25
C GLY A 541 -4.86 0.00 -22.24
N THR A 542 -4.30 -1.20 -22.12
CA THR A 542 -3.15 -1.47 -21.23
C THR A 542 -1.82 -0.93 -21.81
N GLY A 543 -1.24 0.07 -21.14
CA GLY A 543 0.05 0.67 -21.50
C GLY A 543 1.20 -0.34 -21.52
N TYR A 544 2.28 -0.06 -22.28
CA TYR A 544 3.42 -0.97 -22.47
C TYR A 544 4.06 -1.46 -21.16
N LYS A 545 4.21 -0.58 -20.17
CA LYS A 545 4.76 -0.95 -18.85
C LYS A 545 3.85 -1.91 -18.07
N MET A 546 2.53 -1.75 -18.19
CA MET A 546 1.57 -2.66 -17.57
C MET A 546 1.69 -4.06 -18.19
N ARG A 547 1.82 -4.13 -19.52
CA ARG A 547 2.08 -5.39 -20.23
C ARG A 547 3.39 -6.05 -19.79
N GLN A 548 4.44 -5.27 -19.49
CA GLN A 548 5.69 -5.79 -18.92
C GLN A 548 5.51 -6.31 -17.49
N HIS A 549 4.85 -5.57 -16.59
CA HIS A 549 4.59 -6.02 -15.22
C HIS A 549 3.74 -7.29 -15.18
N ILE A 550 2.66 -7.34 -15.98
CA ILE A 550 1.87 -8.55 -16.18
C ILE A 550 2.79 -9.66 -16.71
N GLY A 551 3.58 -9.42 -17.76
CA GLY A 551 4.51 -10.39 -18.32
C GLY A 551 5.55 -10.94 -17.32
N ASP A 552 6.10 -10.12 -16.44
CA ASP A 552 7.09 -10.53 -15.45
C ASP A 552 6.45 -11.28 -14.27
N ALA A 553 5.25 -10.87 -13.84
CA ALA A 553 4.45 -11.62 -12.87
C ALA A 553 4.07 -13.01 -13.44
N MET A 554 3.79 -13.09 -14.75
CA MET A 554 3.50 -14.33 -15.45
C MET A 554 4.72 -15.26 -15.51
N LYS A 555 5.92 -14.74 -15.80
CA LYS A 555 7.17 -15.53 -15.79
C LYS A 555 7.48 -16.11 -14.40
N LYS A 556 7.28 -15.30 -13.35
CA LYS A 556 7.50 -15.74 -11.96
C LYS A 556 6.50 -16.84 -11.58
N ARG A 557 5.23 -16.70 -11.99
CA ARG A 557 4.17 -17.70 -11.75
C ARG A 557 4.36 -18.98 -12.53
N SER A 558 4.85 -18.95 -13.77
CA SER A 558 5.15 -20.17 -14.52
C SER A 558 6.13 -21.09 -13.77
N LYS A 559 7.12 -20.54 -13.06
CA LYS A 559 8.02 -21.32 -12.20
C LYS A 559 7.29 -21.95 -11.00
N THR A 560 6.35 -21.23 -10.39
CA THR A 560 5.56 -21.75 -9.27
C THR A 560 4.59 -22.85 -9.71
N ILE A 561 3.98 -22.70 -10.89
CA ILE A 561 3.11 -23.73 -11.47
C ILE A 561 3.93 -24.98 -11.81
N LEU A 562 5.13 -24.84 -12.38
CA LEU A 562 6.04 -25.97 -12.61
C LEU A 562 6.37 -26.73 -11.32
N SER A 563 6.74 -26.01 -10.25
CA SER A 563 7.00 -26.65 -8.96
C SER A 563 5.75 -27.32 -8.37
N ALA A 564 4.57 -26.71 -8.48
CA ALA A 564 3.33 -27.33 -8.01
C ALA A 564 2.92 -28.54 -8.87
N LEU A 565 3.24 -28.53 -10.16
CA LEU A 565 3.02 -29.64 -11.08
C LEU A 565 3.95 -30.81 -10.74
N GLU A 566 5.20 -30.54 -10.41
CA GLU A 566 6.15 -31.53 -9.89
C GLU A 566 5.65 -32.13 -8.57
N ASP A 567 5.22 -31.30 -7.62
CA ASP A 567 4.65 -31.73 -6.34
C ASP A 567 3.39 -32.61 -6.56
N TYR A 568 2.51 -32.21 -7.48
CA TYR A 568 1.33 -32.99 -7.88
C TYR A 568 1.72 -34.33 -8.47
N ASN A 569 2.62 -34.36 -9.46
CA ASN A 569 3.02 -35.58 -10.13
C ASN A 569 3.72 -36.56 -9.17
N GLN A 570 4.52 -36.05 -8.24
CA GLN A 570 5.12 -36.86 -7.20
C GLN A 570 4.07 -37.48 -6.28
N ALA A 571 3.09 -36.71 -5.83
CA ALA A 571 2.01 -37.21 -4.98
C ALA A 571 1.06 -38.16 -5.73
N ALA A 572 0.78 -37.89 -7.01
CA ALA A 572 -0.04 -38.70 -7.90
C ALA A 572 0.59 -40.08 -8.13
N ALA A 573 1.91 -40.14 -8.31
CA ALA A 573 2.67 -41.38 -8.48
C ALA A 573 2.76 -42.21 -7.19
N ALA A 574 2.68 -41.57 -6.02
CA ALA A 574 2.76 -42.23 -4.72
C ALA A 574 1.46 -42.96 -4.32
N LEU A 575 0.33 -42.64 -4.96
CA LEU A 575 -0.95 -43.30 -4.70
C LEU A 575 -1.04 -44.70 -5.28
N ASN A 576 -1.92 -45.53 -4.69
CA ASN A 576 -2.24 -46.86 -5.18
C ASN A 576 -3.76 -47.02 -5.40
N PRO A 577 -4.25 -47.09 -6.64
CA PRO A 577 -3.50 -47.02 -7.89
C PRO A 577 -2.96 -45.60 -8.17
N PRO A 578 -1.85 -45.45 -8.94
CA PRO A 578 -1.31 -44.15 -9.32
C PRO A 578 -2.33 -43.31 -10.10
N ARG A 579 -2.33 -41.99 -9.86
CA ARG A 579 -3.18 -41.04 -10.60
C ARG A 579 -2.51 -40.56 -11.88
N LYS A 580 -3.29 -39.96 -12.78
CA LYS A 580 -2.79 -39.44 -14.07
C LYS A 580 -1.73 -38.35 -13.80
N LEU A 581 -0.55 -38.56 -14.38
CA LEU A 581 0.52 -37.55 -14.41
C LEU A 581 0.20 -36.49 -15.46
N LEU A 582 0.47 -35.24 -15.14
CA LEU A 582 0.23 -34.08 -15.99
C LEU A 582 1.56 -33.54 -16.49
N ASN A 583 1.66 -33.24 -17.79
CA ASN A 583 2.81 -32.54 -18.34
C ASN A 583 2.56 -31.03 -18.42
N TRP A 584 3.58 -30.26 -18.79
CA TRP A 584 3.47 -28.80 -18.88
C TRP A 584 2.50 -28.33 -19.97
N ASP A 585 2.38 -29.08 -21.06
CA ASP A 585 1.46 -28.79 -22.16
C ASP A 585 0.00 -29.05 -21.73
N ASP A 586 -0.24 -30.02 -20.84
CA ASP A 586 -1.52 -30.28 -20.16
C ASP A 586 -1.88 -29.17 -19.15
N VAL A 587 -1.01 -28.20 -18.93
CA VAL A 587 -1.27 -27.05 -18.04
C VAL A 587 -1.30 -25.74 -18.84
N LEU A 588 -0.54 -25.65 -19.94
CA LEU A 588 -0.45 -24.48 -20.79
C LEU A 588 -1.54 -24.37 -21.86
N ASN A 589 -1.98 -25.49 -22.44
CA ASN A 589 -2.85 -25.48 -23.62
C ASN A 589 -4.32 -25.21 -23.30
N TYR A 590 -4.67 -25.11 -22.02
CA TYR A 590 -6.05 -24.96 -21.59
C TYR A 590 -6.37 -23.50 -21.29
N THR A 591 -7.30 -22.98 -22.08
CA THR A 591 -7.72 -21.57 -22.03
C THR A 591 -8.92 -21.39 -21.10
N TYR A 592 -9.61 -22.49 -20.78
CA TYR A 592 -10.85 -22.52 -20.01
C TYR A 592 -10.80 -23.59 -18.92
N LEU A 593 -11.40 -23.29 -17.76
CA LEU A 593 -11.50 -24.24 -16.64
C LEU A 593 -12.18 -25.57 -17.01
N SER A 594 -13.11 -25.53 -17.98
CA SER A 594 -13.84 -26.69 -18.49
C SER A 594 -12.96 -27.75 -19.15
N GLU A 595 -11.70 -27.45 -19.43
CA GLU A 595 -10.79 -28.35 -20.14
C GLU A 595 -9.86 -29.14 -19.19
N PHE A 596 -9.96 -28.95 -17.87
CA PHE A 596 -9.22 -29.75 -16.90
C PHE A 596 -10.03 -30.95 -16.40
N ASP A 597 -9.92 -32.08 -17.10
CA ASP A 597 -10.55 -33.34 -16.67
C ASP A 597 -10.08 -33.82 -15.30
N PHE A 598 -8.88 -33.43 -14.84
CA PHE A 598 -8.35 -33.78 -13.52
C PHE A 598 -9.02 -33.04 -12.36
N LEU A 599 -9.75 -31.93 -12.62
CA LEU A 599 -10.50 -31.22 -11.58
C LEU A 599 -11.73 -32.00 -11.09
N ARG A 600 -12.16 -33.02 -11.87
CA ARG A 600 -13.22 -33.95 -11.50
C ARG A 600 -12.83 -34.90 -10.36
N ASP A 601 -11.53 -35.04 -10.10
CA ASP A 601 -11.01 -35.86 -8.99
C ASP A 601 -10.98 -35.07 -7.65
N SER A 602 -11.39 -33.80 -7.64
CA SER A 602 -11.56 -33.02 -6.41
C SER A 602 -12.94 -33.29 -5.78
N ASP A 603 -13.05 -33.25 -4.44
CA ASP A 603 -14.28 -33.58 -3.70
C ASP A 603 -15.48 -32.66 -4.01
N THR A 604 -15.33 -31.66 -4.90
CA THR A 604 -16.40 -30.74 -5.33
C THR A 604 -16.25 -30.44 -6.82
N ASP A 605 -17.22 -30.83 -7.66
CA ASP A 605 -17.20 -30.51 -9.10
C ASP A 605 -17.48 -29.02 -9.35
N VAL A 606 -16.45 -28.19 -9.28
CA VAL A 606 -16.49 -26.75 -9.56
C VAL A 606 -16.96 -26.45 -10.96
N LEU A 607 -16.74 -27.34 -11.93
CA LEU A 607 -17.09 -27.11 -13.33
C LEU A 607 -18.62 -27.07 -13.53
N SER A 608 -19.37 -27.69 -12.62
CA SER A 608 -20.83 -27.61 -12.58
C SER A 608 -21.34 -26.26 -12.06
N LYS A 609 -20.52 -25.47 -11.37
CA LYS A 609 -20.94 -24.23 -10.71
C LYS A 609 -21.13 -23.08 -11.72
N PRO A 610 -22.28 -22.38 -11.71
CA PRO A 610 -22.52 -21.26 -12.62
C PRO A 610 -21.45 -20.15 -12.55
N TRP A 611 -21.04 -19.76 -11.34
CA TRP A 611 -20.02 -18.74 -11.10
C TRP A 611 -18.62 -19.14 -11.60
N ALA A 612 -18.37 -20.43 -11.85
CA ALA A 612 -17.11 -20.91 -12.39
C ALA A 612 -16.98 -20.73 -13.91
N LYS A 613 -18.08 -20.44 -14.61
CA LYS A 613 -18.11 -20.30 -16.08
C LYS A 613 -17.48 -18.96 -16.52
N PRO A 614 -16.68 -18.92 -17.60
CA PRO A 614 -16.04 -17.70 -18.09
C PRO A 614 -17.01 -16.55 -18.38
N ALA A 615 -18.10 -16.82 -19.11
CA ALA A 615 -19.11 -15.81 -19.45
C ALA A 615 -19.81 -15.24 -18.20
N ALA A 616 -20.09 -16.10 -17.21
CA ALA A 616 -20.64 -15.68 -15.92
C ALA A 616 -19.70 -14.74 -15.17
N ARG A 617 -18.39 -15.04 -15.14
CA ARG A 617 -17.39 -14.17 -14.48
C ARG A 617 -17.23 -12.82 -15.16
N GLU A 618 -17.23 -12.80 -16.49
CA GLU A 618 -17.15 -11.56 -17.26
C GLU A 618 -18.40 -10.69 -17.01
N ALA A 619 -19.59 -11.30 -17.07
CA ALA A 619 -20.84 -10.63 -16.75
C ALA A 619 -20.86 -10.08 -15.32
N LEU A 620 -20.43 -10.88 -14.34
CA LEU A 620 -20.33 -10.45 -12.93
C LEU A 620 -19.38 -9.26 -12.76
N SER A 621 -18.23 -9.27 -13.45
CA SER A 621 -17.31 -8.14 -13.47
C SER A 621 -17.96 -6.89 -14.07
N GLU A 622 -18.74 -7.00 -15.14
CA GLU A 622 -19.46 -5.86 -15.72
C GLU A 622 -20.58 -5.35 -14.80
N LEU A 623 -21.28 -6.24 -14.07
CA LEU A 623 -22.23 -5.85 -13.03
C LEU A 623 -21.56 -5.00 -11.95
N PHE A 624 -20.46 -5.47 -11.35
CA PHE A 624 -19.77 -4.71 -10.32
C PHE A 624 -19.22 -3.38 -10.86
N LYS A 625 -18.71 -3.33 -12.11
CA LYS A 625 -18.32 -2.05 -12.73
C LYS A 625 -19.50 -1.10 -12.86
N LEU A 626 -20.69 -1.60 -13.18
CA LEU A 626 -21.91 -0.80 -13.30
C LEU A 626 -22.34 -0.24 -11.93
N LEU A 627 -22.32 -1.06 -10.88
CA LEU A 627 -22.59 -0.63 -9.51
C LEU A 627 -21.57 0.42 -9.04
N ARG A 628 -20.28 0.15 -9.22
CA ARG A 628 -19.20 1.09 -8.88
C ARG A 628 -19.29 2.39 -9.68
N ALA A 629 -19.83 2.39 -10.91
CA ALA A 629 -20.03 3.61 -11.69
C ALA A 629 -21.15 4.48 -11.12
N GLY A 630 -22.21 3.89 -10.56
CA GLY A 630 -23.26 4.62 -9.84
C GLY A 630 -22.68 5.32 -8.61
N GLU A 631 -21.94 4.59 -7.78
CA GLU A 631 -21.27 5.13 -6.59
C GLU A 631 -20.25 6.24 -6.93
N GLU A 632 -19.56 6.08 -8.06
CA GLU A 632 -18.65 7.12 -8.54
C GLU A 632 -19.39 8.41 -8.86
N LEU A 633 -20.58 8.37 -9.46
CA LEU A 633 -21.36 9.59 -9.70
C LEU A 633 -21.72 10.31 -8.40
N GLU A 634 -22.21 9.59 -7.40
CA GLU A 634 -22.55 10.17 -6.09
C GLU A 634 -21.36 10.83 -5.43
N ARG A 635 -20.21 10.13 -5.44
CA ARG A 635 -18.97 10.70 -4.93
C ARG A 635 -18.57 11.94 -5.70
N LEU A 636 -18.63 11.91 -7.04
CA LEU A 636 -18.30 13.06 -7.87
C LEU A 636 -19.23 14.25 -7.62
N HIS A 637 -20.52 14.01 -7.38
CA HIS A 637 -21.48 15.06 -6.99
C HIS A 637 -21.04 15.77 -5.70
N VAL A 638 -20.69 15.01 -4.67
CA VAL A 638 -20.13 15.55 -3.42
C VAL A 638 -18.82 16.31 -3.70
N GLU A 639 -17.87 15.70 -4.40
CA GLU A 639 -16.57 16.31 -4.69
C GLU A 639 -16.66 17.61 -5.52
N ILE A 640 -17.62 17.68 -6.44
CA ILE A 640 -17.93 18.87 -7.25
C ILE A 640 -18.56 19.95 -6.37
N LYS A 641 -19.56 19.61 -5.55
CA LYS A 641 -20.23 20.54 -4.63
C LYS A 641 -19.22 21.17 -3.67
N ARG A 642 -18.33 20.36 -3.11
CA ARG A 642 -17.23 20.81 -2.25
C ARG A 642 -16.27 21.75 -2.96
N LEU A 643 -15.83 21.41 -4.18
CA LEU A 643 -14.92 22.26 -4.95
C LEU A 643 -15.56 23.62 -5.33
N VAL A 644 -16.81 23.62 -5.79
CA VAL A 644 -17.51 24.85 -6.17
C VAL A 644 -17.72 25.75 -4.95
N THR A 645 -18.11 25.18 -3.82
CA THR A 645 -18.28 25.89 -2.55
C THR A 645 -16.95 26.47 -2.06
N TYR A 646 -15.90 25.65 -2.02
CA TYR A 646 -14.54 26.07 -1.67
C TYR A 646 -14.06 27.25 -2.52
N MET A 647 -14.24 27.20 -3.85
CA MET A 647 -13.82 28.30 -4.72
C MET A 647 -14.50 29.62 -4.38
N LYS A 648 -15.81 29.60 -4.07
CA LYS A 648 -16.55 30.81 -3.69
C LYS A 648 -16.07 31.33 -2.34
N GLU A 649 -16.11 30.49 -1.32
CA GLU A 649 -15.80 30.91 0.06
C GLU A 649 -14.32 31.29 0.24
N GLU A 650 -13.39 30.56 -0.37
CA GLU A 650 -11.95 30.87 -0.27
C GLU A 650 -11.65 32.21 -0.96
N GLU A 651 -12.26 32.51 -2.11
CA GLU A 651 -12.08 33.79 -2.77
C GLU A 651 -12.62 34.97 -1.94
N GLU A 652 -13.79 34.78 -1.33
CA GLU A 652 -14.40 35.78 -0.44
C GLU A 652 -13.58 35.97 0.84
N TYR A 653 -13.13 34.87 1.44
CA TYR A 653 -12.33 34.86 2.66
C TYR A 653 -10.98 35.56 2.45
N ILE A 654 -10.23 35.19 1.40
CA ILE A 654 -8.95 35.84 1.09
C ILE A 654 -9.17 37.33 0.82
N ARG A 655 -10.19 37.70 0.05
CA ARG A 655 -10.47 39.12 -0.25
C ARG A 655 -10.82 39.91 1.01
N GLY A 656 -11.62 39.33 1.90
CA GLY A 656 -11.94 39.90 3.21
C GLY A 656 -10.70 40.10 4.06
N MET A 657 -9.81 39.10 4.09
CA MET A 657 -8.58 39.17 4.87
C MET A 657 -7.57 40.19 4.34
N VAL A 658 -7.43 40.31 3.02
CA VAL A 658 -6.62 41.38 2.41
C VAL A 658 -7.14 42.74 2.85
N ARG A 659 -8.45 43.01 2.77
CA ARG A 659 -9.03 44.30 3.20
C ARG A 659 -8.79 44.59 4.68
N LYS A 660 -8.93 43.57 5.54
CA LYS A 660 -8.71 43.69 6.99
C LYS A 660 -7.27 44.05 7.34
N VAL A 661 -6.30 43.45 6.64
CA VAL A 661 -4.86 43.63 6.91
C VAL A 661 -4.26 44.83 6.17
N GLN A 662 -4.90 45.31 5.09
CA GLN A 662 -4.37 46.33 4.19
C GLN A 662 -3.92 47.61 4.91
N ASN A 663 -4.68 48.07 5.90
CA ASN A 663 -4.40 49.33 6.59
C ASN A 663 -3.28 49.20 7.63
N SER A 664 -3.12 48.03 8.26
CA SER A 664 -2.13 47.79 9.31
C SER A 664 -0.79 47.30 8.75
N ASP A 665 -0.82 46.37 7.79
CA ASP A 665 0.37 45.86 7.11
C ASP A 665 0.08 45.64 5.60
N PRO A 666 0.27 46.69 4.78
CA PRO A 666 0.10 46.59 3.32
C PRO A 666 0.98 45.52 2.67
N ARG A 667 2.14 45.20 3.25
CA ARG A 667 3.07 44.20 2.70
C ARG A 667 2.53 42.80 2.96
N LEU A 668 2.03 42.52 4.17
CA LEU A 668 1.38 41.26 4.49
C LEU A 668 0.09 41.08 3.68
N ALA A 669 -0.72 42.14 3.54
CA ALA A 669 -1.93 42.11 2.71
C ALA A 669 -1.61 41.71 1.25
N TYR A 670 -0.53 42.25 0.67
CA TYR A 670 -0.07 41.84 -0.66
C TYR A 670 0.36 40.37 -0.71
N GLN A 671 1.04 39.86 0.33
CA GLN A 671 1.42 38.43 0.38
C GLN A 671 0.21 37.50 0.55
N ILE A 672 -0.81 37.89 1.32
CA ILE A 672 -2.09 37.17 1.42
C ILE A 672 -2.78 37.13 0.05
N TRP A 673 -2.81 38.25 -0.67
CA TRP A 673 -3.36 38.31 -2.03
C TRP A 673 -2.60 37.38 -2.97
N LYS A 674 -1.25 37.42 -2.95
CA LYS A 674 -0.40 36.56 -3.79
C LYS A 674 -0.65 35.08 -3.50
N HIS A 675 -0.77 34.71 -2.23
CA HIS A 675 -1.10 33.35 -1.79
C HIS A 675 -2.43 32.86 -2.36
N GLY A 676 -3.52 33.63 -2.20
CA GLY A 676 -4.82 33.25 -2.78
C GLY A 676 -4.80 33.22 -4.31
N HIS A 677 -4.01 34.09 -4.95
CA HIS A 677 -3.89 34.14 -6.41
C HIS A 677 -3.22 32.89 -7.00
N GLU A 678 -2.41 32.15 -6.24
CA GLU A 678 -1.76 30.92 -6.73
C GLU A 678 -2.78 29.90 -7.27
N ARG A 679 -3.87 29.66 -6.53
CA ARG A 679 -4.98 28.77 -6.92
C ARG A 679 -6.06 29.51 -7.71
N ARG A 680 -6.46 30.72 -7.27
CA ARG A 680 -7.59 31.48 -7.87
C ARG A 680 -7.48 31.67 -9.38
N ARG A 681 -6.27 31.79 -9.90
CA ARG A 681 -6.02 31.92 -11.35
C ARG A 681 -6.55 30.76 -12.20
N PHE A 682 -6.86 29.61 -11.59
CA PHE A 682 -7.41 28.44 -12.26
C PHE A 682 -8.92 28.27 -12.06
N ASN A 683 -9.55 29.05 -11.18
CA ASN A 683 -10.96 28.89 -10.82
C ASN A 683 -11.89 29.08 -12.03
N GLU A 684 -11.53 29.96 -12.96
CA GLU A 684 -12.35 30.14 -14.17
C GLU A 684 -12.33 28.90 -15.08
N VAL A 685 -11.17 28.27 -15.22
CA VAL A 685 -11.05 26.98 -15.93
C VAL A 685 -11.88 25.90 -15.23
N HIS A 686 -11.89 25.89 -13.90
CA HIS A 686 -12.72 24.97 -13.12
C HIS A 686 -14.21 25.19 -13.39
N ARG A 687 -14.69 26.43 -13.30
CA ARG A 687 -16.11 26.76 -13.54
C ARG A 687 -16.56 26.35 -14.94
N LEU A 688 -15.80 26.69 -15.98
CA LEU A 688 -16.12 26.33 -17.36
C LEU A 688 -16.18 24.81 -17.55
N ARG A 689 -15.21 24.08 -17.00
CA ARG A 689 -15.14 22.62 -17.15
C ARG A 689 -16.24 21.90 -16.38
N LEU A 690 -16.56 22.35 -15.16
CA LEU A 690 -17.65 21.78 -14.37
C LEU A 690 -19.01 22.05 -15.03
N ARG A 691 -19.24 23.24 -15.58
CA ARG A 691 -20.45 23.53 -16.36
C ARG A 691 -20.60 22.62 -17.59
N SER A 692 -19.50 22.24 -18.23
CA SER A 692 -19.54 21.34 -19.39
C SER A 692 -19.99 19.91 -19.05
N ILE A 693 -19.94 19.50 -17.77
CA ILE A 693 -20.47 18.20 -17.32
C ILE A 693 -21.98 18.14 -17.54
N GLN A 694 -22.70 19.25 -17.34
CA GLN A 694 -24.16 19.33 -17.50
C GLN A 694 -24.61 19.12 -18.96
N GLN A 695 -23.67 19.17 -19.91
CA GLN A 695 -23.91 18.95 -21.34
C GLN A 695 -23.59 17.50 -21.77
N LEU A 696 -23.12 16.65 -20.86
CA LEU A 696 -22.81 15.26 -21.18
C LEU A 696 -24.10 14.44 -21.39
N LYS A 697 -24.06 13.54 -22.36
CA LYS A 697 -25.14 12.57 -22.57
C LYS A 697 -25.29 11.70 -21.31
N GLY A 698 -26.51 11.60 -20.79
CA GLY A 698 -26.83 10.85 -19.57
C GLY A 698 -26.79 11.69 -18.29
N PHE A 699 -26.42 12.97 -18.35
CA PHE A 699 -26.54 13.87 -17.21
C PHE A 699 -28.01 14.07 -16.82
N SER A 700 -28.31 13.93 -15.53
CA SER A 700 -29.64 14.19 -14.98
C SER A 700 -29.81 15.67 -14.61
N PRO A 701 -30.83 16.39 -15.11
CA PRO A 701 -31.09 17.77 -14.72
C PRO A 701 -31.32 17.95 -13.21
N ALA A 702 -31.79 16.91 -12.51
CA ALA A 702 -31.97 16.93 -11.06
C ALA A 702 -30.64 17.12 -10.31
N ASP A 703 -29.52 16.69 -10.89
CA ASP A 703 -28.19 16.77 -10.27
C ASP A 703 -27.54 18.16 -10.39
N ALA A 704 -28.18 19.10 -11.10
CA ALA A 704 -27.63 20.44 -11.32
C ALA A 704 -27.31 21.19 -10.01
N HIS A 705 -28.05 20.90 -8.93
CA HIS A 705 -27.85 21.52 -7.61
C HIS A 705 -26.47 21.20 -6.98
N PHE A 706 -25.81 20.11 -7.37
CA PHE A 706 -24.44 19.80 -6.94
C PHE A 706 -23.39 20.74 -7.56
N PHE A 707 -23.72 21.41 -8.65
CA PHE A 707 -22.82 22.32 -9.37
C PHE A 707 -22.92 23.77 -8.89
N GLU A 708 -23.81 24.05 -7.95
CA GLU A 708 -23.99 25.35 -7.34
C GLU A 708 -23.28 25.40 -5.97
N PRO A 709 -22.71 26.54 -5.55
CA PRO A 709 -22.11 26.66 -4.21
C PRO A 709 -23.12 26.37 -3.10
N GLY A 710 -22.73 25.57 -2.10
CA GLY A 710 -23.47 25.36 -0.85
C GLY A 710 -22.96 26.25 0.27
N VAL A 711 -23.04 25.74 1.51
CA VAL A 711 -22.50 26.37 2.73
C VAL A 711 -21.41 25.47 3.29
N GLY A 712 -20.17 25.95 3.35
CA GLY A 712 -19.04 25.20 3.89
C GLY A 712 -19.11 25.01 5.41
N ILE A 713 -18.78 23.82 5.89
CA ILE A 713 -18.54 23.54 7.30
C ILE A 713 -17.05 23.80 7.56
N ARG A 714 -16.73 24.91 8.24
CA ARG A 714 -15.35 25.25 8.56
C ARG A 714 -14.86 24.41 9.74
N ARG A 715 -14.25 23.26 9.47
CA ARG A 715 -13.42 22.57 10.48
C ARG A 715 -12.12 23.35 10.69
N GLN A 716 -12.08 24.21 11.71
CA GLN A 716 -10.82 24.68 12.26
C GLN A 716 -10.31 23.63 13.25
N SER A 717 -9.68 22.56 12.71
CA SER A 717 -9.09 21.40 13.42
C SER A 717 -10.01 20.58 14.34
N VAL A 718 -9.87 19.25 14.25
CA VAL A 718 -10.30 18.32 15.29
C VAL A 718 -9.36 18.50 16.48
N LEU A 719 -9.94 18.71 17.67
CA LEU A 719 -9.46 18.57 19.05
C LEU A 719 -8.01 18.97 19.39
N GLY A 720 -7.88 19.60 20.57
CA GLY A 720 -6.62 20.01 21.15
C GLY A 720 -5.63 18.85 21.22
N ASP A 721 -4.36 19.25 21.16
CA ASP A 721 -3.20 18.45 21.51
C ASP A 721 -3.37 17.97 22.96
N GLU A 722 -4.05 16.84 23.18
CA GLU A 722 -3.60 15.90 24.22
C GLU A 722 -2.39 15.16 23.65
N GLY A 723 -1.35 15.95 23.40
CA GLY A 723 0.00 15.45 23.36
C GLY A 723 0.28 14.85 24.73
N ILE A 724 1.01 13.75 24.71
CA ILE A 724 1.67 13.15 25.85
C ILE A 724 2.56 14.24 26.47
N ASP A 725 2.00 15.05 27.37
CA ASP A 725 2.76 15.89 28.27
C ASP A 725 3.12 15.05 29.50
N GLU A 726 4.38 15.21 29.90
CA GLU A 726 5.02 14.59 31.03
C GLU A 726 4.34 15.01 32.34
N ASP A 727 3.31 14.30 32.80
CA ASP A 727 3.06 14.04 34.22
C ASP A 727 1.85 13.11 34.42
N TRP A 728 2.16 11.83 34.63
CA TRP A 728 1.19 10.80 35.01
C TRP A 728 1.03 10.76 36.53
N GLN A 729 -0.04 11.36 37.06
CA GLN A 729 -0.54 11.01 38.40
C GLN A 729 -2.07 10.85 38.39
N ASP A 730 -2.45 9.58 38.53
CA ASP A 730 -3.55 9.00 39.31
C ASP A 730 -4.96 9.60 39.26
N GLY A 731 -5.94 8.72 39.02
CA GLY A 731 -7.33 8.98 39.38
C GLY A 731 -8.37 8.34 38.46
N VAL A 732 -8.55 7.03 38.59
CA VAL A 732 -9.72 6.29 38.09
C VAL A 732 -11.01 6.85 38.72
N GLN A 733 -12.04 7.08 37.90
CA GLN A 733 -13.43 6.91 38.35
C GLN A 733 -14.39 6.63 37.18
N ASP A 734 -15.08 5.52 37.31
CA ASP A 734 -16.14 5.00 36.44
C ASP A 734 -17.34 5.94 36.33
N ALA A 735 -17.99 5.93 35.17
CA ALA A 735 -19.40 6.25 35.06
C ALA A 735 -20.03 5.50 33.87
N ASP A 736 -20.85 4.51 34.21
CA ASP A 736 -21.85 3.87 33.35
C ASP A 736 -22.76 4.89 32.68
N SER A 737 -23.20 4.62 31.45
CA SER A 737 -24.63 4.70 31.07
C SER A 737 -24.89 4.20 29.65
N ASP A 738 -25.68 3.13 29.64
CA ASP A 738 -26.87 2.84 28.83
C ASP A 738 -26.84 2.67 27.29
N GLU A 739 -27.37 1.49 26.97
CA GLU A 739 -27.86 0.95 25.72
C GLU A 739 -28.86 1.87 24.98
N SER A 740 -28.81 1.91 23.65
CA SER A 740 -29.98 1.57 22.83
C SER A 740 -29.64 1.44 21.34
N GLU A 741 -30.16 0.33 20.82
CA GLU A 741 -30.56 -0.10 19.46
C GLU A 741 -30.42 0.86 18.26
N GLY A 742 -30.06 0.24 17.13
CA GLY A 742 -30.16 0.83 15.80
C GLY A 742 -29.56 -0.09 14.73
N GLU A 743 -30.17 -1.26 14.52
CA GLU A 743 -30.04 -2.02 13.28
C GLU A 743 -30.64 -1.22 12.11
N ASP A 744 -30.01 -1.30 10.92
CA ASP A 744 -30.49 -0.96 9.56
C ASP A 744 -29.52 -0.06 8.78
N GLU A 745 -28.45 -0.66 8.22
CA GLU A 745 -27.65 -0.08 7.12
C GLU A 745 -27.33 -1.16 6.07
N GLU A 746 -28.34 -1.72 5.41
CA GLU A 746 -28.13 -2.59 4.22
C GLU A 746 -29.14 -2.36 3.07
N ALA A 747 -30.11 -1.45 3.21
CA ALA A 747 -31.23 -1.31 2.26
C ALA A 747 -31.00 -0.37 1.05
N GLU A 748 -30.05 0.58 1.09
CA GLU A 748 -29.87 1.56 0.00
C GLU A 748 -29.01 1.07 -1.17
N ALA A 749 -28.21 0.01 -0.98
CA ALA A 749 -27.37 -0.56 -2.04
C ALA A 749 -28.19 -1.43 -3.02
N ASP A 750 -29.26 -2.08 -2.54
CA ASP A 750 -30.10 -2.99 -3.32
C ASP A 750 -31.09 -2.25 -4.21
N GLU A 751 -31.64 -1.11 -3.76
CA GLU A 751 -32.66 -0.35 -4.49
C GLU A 751 -32.14 0.21 -5.83
N ARG A 752 -30.84 0.54 -5.89
CA ARG A 752 -30.17 1.01 -7.12
C ARG A 752 -29.81 -0.12 -8.06
N ALA A 753 -29.59 -1.32 -7.55
CA ALA A 753 -29.35 -2.52 -8.35
C ALA A 753 -30.66 -3.00 -8.99
N GLU A 754 -31.77 -2.94 -8.27
CA GLU A 754 -33.10 -3.28 -8.78
C GLU A 754 -33.60 -2.27 -9.82
N ALA A 755 -33.36 -0.97 -9.63
CA ALA A 755 -33.73 0.07 -10.60
C ALA A 755 -33.07 -0.12 -11.99
N VAL A 756 -31.85 -0.68 -12.03
CA VAL A 756 -31.12 -0.98 -13.28
C VAL A 756 -31.71 -2.19 -14.02
N LEU A 757 -32.30 -3.13 -13.28
CA LEU A 757 -32.91 -4.35 -13.83
C LEU A 757 -34.39 -4.14 -14.21
N ALA A 758 -35.12 -3.29 -13.48
CA ALA A 758 -36.54 -3.00 -13.72
C ALA A 758 -36.81 -2.32 -15.09
N ILE A 759 -35.87 -1.50 -15.60
CA ILE A 759 -36.03 -0.79 -16.87
C ILE A 759 -36.07 -1.74 -18.10
N ALA A 760 -35.76 -3.03 -17.93
CA ALA A 760 -35.84 -4.04 -18.98
C ALA A 760 -37.17 -4.81 -19.03
N ASN A 761 -37.97 -4.81 -17.96
CA ASN A 761 -39.22 -5.60 -17.90
C ASN A 761 -40.44 -4.88 -18.47
N ASP A 762 -40.35 -3.57 -18.72
CA ASP A 762 -41.47 -2.77 -19.27
C ASP A 762 -41.51 -2.70 -20.81
N SER A 763 -40.85 -3.64 -21.51
CA SER A 763 -41.00 -3.76 -22.96
C SER A 763 -40.85 -5.19 -23.47
N VAL A 764 -41.92 -5.97 -23.26
CA VAL A 764 -42.30 -7.12 -24.11
C VAL A 764 -43.53 -6.74 -24.90
#